data_AF-A0AB74BD74-F1
#
_entry.id   AF-A0AB74BD74-F1
#
_cell.length_a   1.000
_cell.length_b   1.000
_cell.length_c   1.000
_cell.angle_alpha   90.00
_cell.angle_beta   90.00
_cell.angle_gamma   90.00
#
_symmetry.space_group_name_H-M   'P 1'
#
loop_
_entity.id
_entity.type
_entity.pdbx_description
1 polymer ?
#
loop_
_entity_poly.entity_id
_entity_poly.type
_entity_poly.pdbx_seq_one_letter_code
_entity_poly.pdbx_strand_id
1 'polypeptide(L)'
;MLRNAPLSMKLLLILIFPLLGFLAFAGLFVADKSENLGDMRRAVTATAVAQKLSNVVTTIQRERGASGVFLGSGGKPMQDKLKTFRQETDKAISEMRAQSTDGIPGPDKVYRALDDLTALRLKIDTLGINNTESSTRFTDVIKTLVGFSYSLEASIEDPQILRGLSSLNQFIDMKERAGRERVLLVQAFNQNRFDAPLLSRFSRNLGEFSGYLEAFQRWSPEVFKTKLNDVMQQPGSLEVARLQRLGFDTPMGDPLNVNPEDWFNLATVRIDMMAQVEAELGQNVVGLATDARSSAQSSLYVAVATVVLMLIVVLWLASVIIRNIKVAVVDVNRTLMALSTRDLTARTGYIGKDEFGEISRNLDNMAHQISEVISEIGSATAQVATAAEQSSAVALQTNQNVAQQRQGTDQVATAISEMSATVKDVARSTTDAAEMSQRVNNSTVQGKTEIDNTIGLIQELSVQAEETSRIIDELKGESNSISSVLDVIRGVADQTNLLALNAAIEAARAGEQGRGFAVVADEVRNLAKKTQDSTVSIQKMIANLQSGSERAAASMQETLGKAQEGASNVVRAGELLEEIAEGIATISDRNIQVASAAEEQSLVAEEIHRNVDDINSLVIQVSAGAEQTAVTSRELARLAEQQQGLVGRFKVS
;
A
#
# COMPACT_ATOMS: atom_id res chain seq x y z
N MET A 1 7.44 -32.22 19.87
CA MET A 1 7.32 -31.15 20.88
C MET A 1 7.94 -29.81 20.45
N LEU A 2 9.17 -29.77 19.91
CA LEU A 2 9.85 -28.52 19.52
C LEU A 2 9.16 -27.67 18.44
N ARG A 3 8.41 -28.29 17.50
CA ARG A 3 7.81 -27.59 16.36
C ARG A 3 6.85 -26.46 16.77
N ASN A 4 6.06 -26.67 17.83
CA ASN A 4 5.02 -25.74 18.31
C ASN A 4 5.42 -24.96 19.57
N ALA A 5 6.68 -25.07 20.01
CA ALA A 5 7.15 -24.29 21.16
C ALA A 5 7.20 -22.79 20.82
N PRO A 6 6.86 -21.90 21.77
CA PRO A 6 6.95 -20.45 21.57
C PRO A 6 8.39 -20.05 21.23
N LEU A 7 8.54 -18.98 20.44
CA LEU A 7 9.84 -18.53 19.94
C LEU A 7 10.85 -18.29 21.07
N SER A 8 10.42 -17.76 22.20
CA SER A 8 11.25 -17.59 23.40
C SER A 8 11.83 -18.91 23.94
N MET A 9 11.06 -19.99 23.90
CA MET A 9 11.50 -21.31 24.34
C MET A 9 12.48 -21.94 23.34
N LYS A 10 12.29 -21.71 22.04
CA LYS A 10 13.23 -22.15 21.00
C LYS A 10 14.58 -21.42 21.12
N LEU A 11 14.56 -20.11 21.32
CA LEU A 11 15.77 -19.31 21.54
C LEU A 11 16.52 -19.73 22.80
N LEU A 12 15.79 -20.03 23.88
CA LEU A 12 16.38 -20.54 25.12
C LEU A 12 17.02 -21.93 24.93
N LEU A 13 16.39 -22.80 24.15
CA LEU A 13 16.95 -24.12 23.82
C LEU A 13 18.21 -24.04 22.95
N ILE A 14 18.29 -23.06 22.04
CA ILE A 14 19.52 -22.79 21.26
C ILE A 14 20.66 -22.36 22.18
N LEU A 15 20.35 -21.58 23.23
CA LEU A 15 21.36 -21.06 24.17
C LEU A 15 21.87 -22.13 25.15
N ILE A 16 21.08 -23.17 25.43
CA ILE A 16 21.42 -24.22 26.41
C ILE A 16 22.70 -24.98 26.04
N PHE A 17 22.89 -25.37 24.78
CA PHE A 17 24.05 -26.18 24.40
C PHE A 17 25.38 -25.41 24.52
N PRO A 18 25.50 -24.17 23.99
CA PRO A 18 26.67 -23.32 24.23
C PRO A 18 26.91 -23.06 25.72
N LEU A 19 25.85 -22.84 26.51
CA LEU A 19 25.97 -22.59 27.95
C LEU A 19 26.50 -23.81 28.69
N LEU A 20 26.03 -25.01 28.37
CA LEU A 20 26.54 -26.26 28.93
C LEU A 20 28.01 -26.48 28.55
N GLY A 21 28.38 -26.22 27.29
CA GLY A 21 29.77 -26.27 26.84
C GLY A 21 30.66 -25.29 27.61
N PHE A 22 30.22 -24.04 27.75
CA PHE A 22 30.92 -23.02 28.53
C PHE A 22 31.09 -23.45 30.01
N LEU A 23 30.04 -23.96 30.66
CA LEU A 23 30.11 -24.42 32.04
C LEU A 23 31.08 -25.60 32.20
N ALA A 24 31.12 -26.53 31.25
CA ALA A 24 32.07 -27.65 31.28
C ALA A 24 33.53 -27.17 31.16
N PHE A 25 33.84 -26.31 30.18
CA PHE A 25 35.19 -25.75 30.02
C PHE A 25 35.60 -24.87 31.20
N ALA A 26 34.69 -24.03 31.71
CA ALA A 26 34.94 -23.21 32.89
C ALA A 26 35.21 -24.07 34.13
N GLY A 27 34.46 -25.18 34.30
CA GLY A 27 34.70 -26.16 35.36
C GLY A 27 36.09 -26.79 35.26
N LEU A 28 36.50 -27.25 34.08
CA LEU A 28 37.84 -27.80 33.86
C LEU A 28 38.94 -26.77 34.12
N PHE A 29 38.76 -25.53 33.68
CA PHE A 29 39.73 -24.46 33.88
C PHE A 29 39.89 -24.09 35.37
N VAL A 30 38.79 -24.02 36.12
CA VAL A 30 38.84 -23.76 37.57
C VAL A 30 39.43 -24.96 38.32
N ALA A 31 39.13 -26.19 37.87
CA ALA A 31 39.72 -27.40 38.44
C ALA A 31 41.25 -27.41 38.31
N ASP A 32 41.79 -27.10 37.11
CA ASP A 32 43.23 -26.94 36.87
C ASP A 32 43.87 -25.91 37.81
N LYS A 33 43.25 -24.73 37.97
CA LYS A 33 43.75 -23.71 38.91
C LYS A 33 43.66 -24.13 40.36
N SER A 34 42.66 -24.91 40.73
CA SER A 34 42.51 -25.46 42.07
C SER A 34 43.55 -26.54 42.37
N GLU A 35 43.86 -27.39 41.39
CA GLU A 35 44.89 -28.43 41.47
C GLU A 35 46.28 -27.79 41.68
N ASN A 36 46.65 -26.83 40.83
CA ASN A 36 47.91 -26.08 40.95
C ASN A 36 48.05 -25.35 42.30
N LEU A 37 46.95 -24.79 42.85
CA LEU A 37 46.98 -24.20 44.19
C LEU A 37 47.24 -25.26 45.28
N GLY A 38 46.69 -26.47 45.10
CA GLY A 38 46.99 -27.63 45.94
C GLY A 38 48.47 -28.00 45.91
N ASP A 39 49.08 -28.02 44.73
CA ASP A 39 50.51 -28.31 44.54
C ASP A 39 51.39 -27.29 45.24
N MET A 40 51.08 -26.00 45.08
CA MET A 40 51.86 -24.95 45.74
C MET A 40 51.70 -24.98 47.26
N ARG A 41 50.54 -25.39 47.79
CA ARG A 41 50.38 -25.61 49.24
C ARG A 41 51.27 -26.74 49.74
N ARG A 42 51.35 -27.86 49.00
CA ARG A 42 52.25 -28.98 49.33
C ARG A 42 53.71 -28.55 49.28
N ALA A 43 54.08 -27.75 48.28
CA ALA A 43 55.43 -27.20 48.14
C ALA A 43 55.84 -26.31 49.32
N VAL A 44 54.93 -25.47 49.83
CA VAL A 44 55.17 -24.66 51.05
C VAL A 44 55.44 -25.56 52.26
N THR A 45 54.63 -26.59 52.45
CA THR A 45 54.82 -27.54 53.57
C THR A 45 56.16 -28.26 53.46
N ALA A 46 56.49 -28.81 52.29
CA ALA A 46 57.72 -29.55 52.04
C ALA A 46 58.97 -28.69 52.24
N THR A 47 58.98 -27.46 51.72
CA THR A 47 60.11 -26.54 51.88
C THR A 47 60.29 -26.05 53.32
N ALA A 48 59.19 -25.82 54.05
CA ALA A 48 59.24 -25.45 55.47
C ALA A 48 59.80 -26.61 56.33
N VAL A 49 59.39 -27.85 56.04
CA VAL A 49 59.96 -29.04 56.70
C VAL A 49 61.45 -29.18 56.38
N ALA A 50 61.85 -29.02 55.11
CA ALA A 50 63.26 -29.08 54.72
C ALA A 50 64.12 -28.03 55.42
N GLN A 51 63.62 -26.79 55.54
CA GLN A 51 64.29 -25.71 56.26
C GLN A 51 64.48 -26.05 57.75
N LYS A 52 63.43 -26.54 58.42
CA LYS A 52 63.52 -26.94 59.84
C LYS A 52 64.43 -28.14 60.03
N LEU A 53 64.38 -29.10 59.12
CA LEU A 53 65.24 -30.29 59.10
C LEU A 53 66.71 -29.93 58.91
N SER A 54 67.03 -28.99 58.03
CA SER A 54 68.39 -28.43 57.86
C SER A 54 68.94 -27.86 59.18
N ASN A 55 68.12 -27.14 59.96
CA ASN A 55 68.53 -26.65 61.28
C ASN A 55 68.80 -27.80 62.28
N VAL A 56 67.98 -28.85 62.25
CA VAL A 56 68.21 -30.07 63.06
C VAL A 56 69.52 -30.75 62.66
N VAL A 57 69.80 -30.90 61.37
CA VAL A 57 71.08 -31.46 60.89
C VAL A 57 72.26 -30.61 61.38
N THR A 58 72.15 -29.29 61.30
CA THR A 58 73.18 -28.34 61.77
C THR A 58 73.50 -28.52 63.26
N THR A 59 72.48 -28.59 64.10
CA THR A 59 72.63 -28.71 65.55
C THR A 59 73.18 -30.09 65.94
N ILE A 60 72.72 -31.17 65.30
CA ILE A 60 73.28 -32.52 65.49
C ILE A 60 74.76 -32.61 65.04
N GLN A 61 75.15 -31.92 63.96
CA GLN A 61 76.55 -31.87 63.54
C GLN A 61 77.46 -31.20 64.58
N ARG A 62 76.96 -30.15 65.26
CA ARG A 62 77.66 -29.51 66.38
C ARG A 62 77.74 -30.45 67.58
N GLU A 63 76.62 -31.08 67.94
CA GLU A 63 76.56 -32.05 69.03
C GLU A 63 77.51 -33.24 68.80
N ARG A 64 77.56 -33.79 67.58
CA ARG A 64 78.51 -34.84 67.18
C ARG A 64 79.95 -34.40 67.39
N GLY A 65 80.30 -33.20 66.91
CA GLY A 65 81.65 -32.65 67.05
C GLY A 65 82.08 -32.49 68.50
N ALA A 66 81.20 -31.92 69.33
CA ALA A 66 81.45 -31.74 70.76
C ALA A 66 81.53 -33.08 71.52
N SER A 67 80.66 -34.03 71.19
CA SER A 67 80.67 -35.39 71.76
C SER A 67 81.99 -36.10 71.46
N GLY A 68 82.53 -35.93 70.25
CA GLY A 68 83.80 -36.53 69.87
C GLY A 68 84.99 -35.97 70.65
N VAL A 69 85.01 -34.65 70.90
CA VAL A 69 86.03 -34.01 71.76
C VAL A 69 85.88 -34.45 73.22
N PHE A 70 84.64 -34.52 73.74
CA PHE A 70 84.34 -34.99 75.09
C PHE A 70 84.83 -36.43 75.34
N LEU A 71 84.50 -37.35 74.43
CA LEU A 71 84.94 -38.76 74.51
C LEU A 71 86.45 -38.90 74.33
N GLY A 72 87.05 -38.16 73.39
CA GLY A 72 88.48 -38.22 73.10
C GLY A 72 89.38 -37.68 74.22
N SER A 73 88.82 -36.87 75.13
CA SER A 73 89.54 -36.25 76.25
C SER A 73 89.24 -36.87 77.62
N GLY A 74 88.51 -38.00 77.66
CA GLY A 74 88.17 -38.68 78.91
C GLY A 74 87.11 -37.96 79.76
N GLY A 75 86.26 -37.14 79.13
CA GLY A 75 85.03 -36.62 79.74
C GLY A 75 85.13 -35.31 80.52
N LYS A 76 86.17 -34.49 80.32
CA LYS A 76 86.32 -33.20 81.03
C LYS A 76 86.22 -31.97 80.11
N PRO A 77 87.06 -31.82 79.05
CA PRO A 77 86.87 -30.79 78.05
C PRO A 77 85.49 -30.88 77.38
N MET A 78 84.89 -29.72 77.07
CA MET A 78 83.63 -29.58 76.31
C MET A 78 82.33 -29.95 77.05
N GLN A 79 82.36 -30.35 78.33
CA GLN A 79 81.15 -30.77 79.07
C GLN A 79 80.03 -29.71 79.09
N ASP A 80 80.35 -28.45 79.41
CA ASP A 80 79.38 -27.35 79.45
C ASP A 80 78.85 -27.00 78.05
N LYS A 81 79.74 -26.95 77.04
CA LYS A 81 79.37 -26.67 75.65
C LYS A 81 78.50 -27.77 75.04
N LEU A 82 78.75 -29.04 75.40
CA LEU A 82 77.95 -30.18 74.95
C LEU A 82 76.51 -30.09 75.49
N LYS A 83 76.32 -29.65 76.75
CA LYS A 83 74.99 -29.39 77.29
C LYS A 83 74.24 -28.30 76.50
N THR A 84 74.92 -27.22 76.13
CA THR A 84 74.35 -26.16 75.29
C THR A 84 73.96 -26.68 73.90
N PHE A 85 74.84 -27.41 73.22
CA PHE A 85 74.51 -27.95 71.88
C PHE A 85 73.37 -28.97 71.91
N ARG A 86 73.23 -29.74 72.99
CA ARG A 86 72.06 -30.61 73.20
C ARG A 86 70.78 -29.82 73.34
N GLN A 87 70.78 -28.74 74.12
CA GLN A 87 69.63 -27.84 74.24
C GLN A 87 69.26 -27.18 72.90
N GLU A 88 70.24 -26.76 72.10
CA GLU A 88 70.02 -26.25 70.74
C GLU A 88 69.42 -27.32 69.83
N THR A 89 69.91 -28.55 69.92
CA THR A 89 69.41 -29.70 69.14
C THR A 89 67.98 -30.03 69.54
N ASP A 90 67.66 -30.08 70.84
CA ASP A 90 66.31 -30.37 71.34
C ASP A 90 65.32 -29.29 70.92
N LYS A 91 65.75 -28.02 70.95
CA LYS A 91 64.96 -26.90 70.44
C LYS A 91 64.69 -27.06 68.94
N ALA A 92 65.71 -27.35 68.13
CA ALA A 92 65.56 -27.53 66.70
C ALA A 92 64.63 -28.72 66.36
N ILE A 93 64.75 -29.84 67.10
CA ILE A 93 63.88 -31.01 66.97
C ILE A 93 62.42 -30.64 67.31
N SER A 94 62.20 -29.91 68.40
CA SER A 94 60.87 -29.45 68.80
C SER A 94 60.23 -28.55 67.74
N GLU A 95 60.99 -27.59 67.20
CA GLU A 95 60.52 -26.72 66.12
C GLU A 95 60.20 -27.48 64.83
N MET A 96 60.99 -28.52 64.49
CA MET A 96 60.71 -29.36 63.34
C MET A 96 59.46 -30.24 63.57
N ARG A 97 59.27 -30.78 64.78
CA ARG A 97 58.05 -31.55 65.13
C ARG A 97 56.79 -30.68 65.15
N ALA A 98 56.92 -29.39 65.46
CA ALA A 98 55.81 -28.44 65.42
C ALA A 98 55.42 -28.04 63.98
N GLN A 99 56.29 -28.27 62.99
CA GLN A 99 56.00 -28.00 61.59
C GLN A 99 55.04 -29.06 61.04
N SER A 100 53.95 -28.63 60.40
CA SER A 100 53.01 -29.56 59.76
C SER A 100 53.75 -30.38 58.68
N THR A 101 53.50 -31.69 58.69
CA THR A 101 53.95 -32.64 57.68
C THR A 101 52.78 -33.17 56.84
N ASP A 102 51.67 -32.45 56.80
CA ASP A 102 50.48 -32.89 56.08
C ASP A 102 50.77 -33.06 54.59
N GLY A 103 50.45 -34.25 54.07
CA GLY A 103 50.71 -34.59 52.67
C GLY A 103 52.16 -34.95 52.36
N ILE A 104 53.05 -35.00 53.36
CA ILE A 104 54.45 -35.42 53.19
C ILE A 104 54.60 -36.90 53.62
N PRO A 105 55.03 -37.79 52.71
CA PRO A 105 55.25 -39.19 53.04
C PRO A 105 56.58 -39.40 53.79
N GLY A 106 56.58 -40.25 54.82
CA GLY A 106 57.81 -40.76 55.46
C GLY A 106 58.44 -40.03 56.66
N PRO A 107 57.79 -39.06 57.37
CA PRO A 107 58.43 -38.38 58.52
C PRO A 107 58.70 -39.32 59.70
N ASP A 108 58.00 -40.46 59.82
CA ASP A 108 58.16 -41.42 60.91
C ASP A 108 59.59 -41.95 61.07
N LYS A 109 60.30 -42.18 59.96
CA LYS A 109 61.70 -42.65 60.01
C LYS A 109 62.62 -41.60 60.63
N VAL A 110 62.35 -40.33 60.34
CA VAL A 110 63.07 -39.20 60.90
C VAL A 110 62.77 -39.05 62.39
N TYR A 111 61.51 -39.11 62.80
CA TYR A 111 61.16 -39.02 64.22
C TYR A 111 61.80 -40.11 65.06
N ARG A 112 61.78 -41.37 64.58
CA ARG A 112 62.47 -42.50 65.25
C ARG A 112 63.98 -42.28 65.37
N ALA A 113 64.64 -41.84 64.29
CA ALA A 113 66.08 -41.57 64.31
C ALA A 113 66.44 -40.45 65.31
N LEU A 114 65.56 -39.47 65.51
CA LEU A 114 65.73 -38.41 66.50
C LEU A 114 65.46 -38.88 67.94
N ASP A 115 64.49 -39.77 68.15
CA ASP A 115 64.21 -40.34 69.48
C ASP A 115 65.40 -41.17 70.02
N ASP A 116 66.12 -41.85 69.12
CA ASP A 116 67.31 -42.65 69.45
C ASP A 116 68.49 -41.81 69.99
N LEU A 117 68.48 -40.48 69.80
CA LEU A 117 69.52 -39.58 70.31
C LEU A 117 69.60 -39.61 71.84
N THR A 118 68.48 -39.78 72.54
CA THR A 118 68.46 -39.84 74.01
C THR A 118 69.29 -41.01 74.52
N ALA A 119 69.12 -42.19 73.91
CA ALA A 119 69.87 -43.39 74.26
C ALA A 119 71.37 -43.26 73.91
N LEU A 120 71.68 -42.61 72.77
CA LEU A 120 73.06 -42.32 72.36
C LEU A 120 73.76 -41.37 73.35
N ARG A 121 73.09 -40.27 73.74
CA ARG A 121 73.60 -39.29 74.70
C ARG A 121 73.94 -39.93 76.05
N LEU A 122 73.10 -40.84 76.55
CA LEU A 122 73.35 -41.56 77.80
C LEU A 122 74.63 -42.41 77.73
N LYS A 123 74.87 -43.09 76.60
CA LYS A 123 76.11 -43.86 76.38
C LYS A 123 77.34 -42.95 76.31
N ILE A 124 77.21 -41.76 75.72
CA ILE A 124 78.28 -40.76 75.66
C ILE A 124 78.61 -40.23 77.05
N ASP A 125 77.60 -39.89 77.85
CA ASP A 125 77.77 -39.33 79.21
C ASP A 125 78.42 -40.32 80.17
N THR A 126 78.14 -41.61 80.00
CA THR A 126 78.73 -42.71 80.78
C THR A 126 80.09 -43.17 80.26
N LEU A 127 80.60 -42.56 79.18
CA LEU A 127 81.78 -43.02 78.43
C LEU A 127 81.68 -44.49 77.97
N GLY A 128 80.45 -45.02 77.86
CA GLY A 128 80.15 -46.41 77.49
C GLY A 128 80.23 -46.69 75.98
N ILE A 129 80.68 -45.70 75.20
CA ILE A 129 80.89 -45.78 73.75
C ILE A 129 82.17 -45.02 73.40
N ASN A 130 82.93 -45.50 72.41
CA ASN A 130 84.12 -44.79 71.95
C ASN A 130 83.78 -43.67 70.94
N ASN A 131 84.72 -42.76 70.72
CA ASN A 131 84.55 -41.62 69.81
C ASN A 131 84.15 -42.05 68.38
N THR A 132 84.77 -43.10 67.85
CA THR A 132 84.49 -43.60 66.49
C THR A 132 83.07 -44.13 66.35
N GLU A 133 82.60 -44.91 67.32
CA GLU A 133 81.25 -45.47 67.32
C GLU A 133 80.20 -44.36 67.54
N SER A 134 80.43 -43.42 68.46
CA SER A 134 79.56 -42.25 68.67
C SER A 134 79.44 -41.41 67.39
N SER A 135 80.56 -41.11 66.73
CA SER A 135 80.58 -40.34 65.47
C SER A 135 79.83 -41.07 64.35
N THR A 136 79.94 -42.40 64.29
CA THR A 136 79.21 -43.23 63.32
C THR A 136 77.69 -43.13 63.55
N ARG A 137 77.23 -43.28 64.80
CA ARG A 137 75.79 -43.20 65.14
C ARG A 137 75.17 -41.85 64.81
N PHE A 138 75.84 -40.74 65.16
CA PHE A 138 75.36 -39.42 64.76
C PHE A 138 75.33 -39.24 63.24
N THR A 139 76.31 -39.80 62.53
CA THR A 139 76.36 -39.74 61.05
C THR A 139 75.22 -40.53 60.41
N ASP A 140 74.82 -41.68 60.98
CA ASP A 140 73.65 -42.45 60.52
C ASP A 140 72.33 -41.67 60.71
N VAL A 141 72.19 -40.96 61.83
CA VAL A 141 71.06 -40.06 62.07
C VAL A 141 71.04 -38.95 61.02
N ILE A 142 72.15 -38.23 60.83
CA ILE A 142 72.28 -37.17 59.82
C ILE A 142 71.94 -37.70 58.42
N LYS A 143 72.43 -38.88 58.04
CA LYS A 143 72.12 -39.52 56.76
C LYS A 143 70.62 -39.79 56.58
N THR A 144 69.94 -40.20 57.65
CA THR A 144 68.48 -40.41 57.62
C THR A 144 67.74 -39.09 57.43
N LEU A 145 68.16 -38.03 58.12
CA LEU A 145 67.59 -36.68 57.96
C LEU A 145 67.81 -36.13 56.56
N VAL A 146 69.04 -36.19 56.05
CA VAL A 146 69.37 -35.73 54.69
C VAL A 146 68.60 -36.53 53.64
N GLY A 147 68.51 -37.86 53.79
CA GLY A 147 67.73 -38.71 52.88
C GLY A 147 66.24 -38.36 52.85
N PHE A 148 65.65 -38.01 54.00
CA PHE A 148 64.28 -37.49 54.04
C PHE A 148 64.17 -36.13 53.35
N SER A 149 65.13 -35.23 53.55
CA SER A 149 65.18 -33.93 52.88
C SER A 149 65.17 -34.05 51.35
N TYR A 150 65.89 -35.04 50.78
CA TYR A 150 65.84 -35.36 49.35
C TYR A 150 64.48 -35.94 48.92
N SER A 151 63.81 -36.73 49.76
CA SER A 151 62.49 -37.28 49.42
C SER A 151 61.41 -36.19 49.29
N LEU A 152 61.62 -35.02 49.90
CA LEU A 152 60.72 -33.87 49.78
C LEU A 152 60.74 -33.27 48.37
N GLU A 153 61.85 -33.39 47.63
CA GLU A 153 61.96 -32.91 46.24
C GLU A 153 60.93 -33.57 45.32
N ALA A 154 60.60 -34.84 45.55
CA ALA A 154 59.64 -35.58 44.72
C ALA A 154 58.21 -35.02 44.80
N SER A 155 57.91 -34.18 45.80
CA SER A 155 56.61 -33.53 45.97
C SER A 155 56.55 -32.11 45.39
N ILE A 156 57.64 -31.65 44.75
CA ILE A 156 57.76 -30.30 44.19
C ILE A 156 57.70 -30.35 42.67
N GLU A 157 56.63 -29.80 42.10
CA GLU A 157 56.48 -29.68 40.64
C GLU A 157 57.05 -28.38 40.08
N ASP A 158 57.05 -27.30 40.88
CA ASP A 158 57.57 -26.00 40.44
C ASP A 158 59.10 -26.06 40.24
N PRO A 159 59.62 -25.78 39.04
CA PRO A 159 61.05 -25.89 38.76
C PRO A 159 61.94 -24.95 39.57
N GLN A 160 61.44 -23.78 39.97
CA GLN A 160 62.22 -22.81 40.75
C GLN A 160 62.32 -23.26 42.21
N ILE A 161 61.21 -23.72 42.79
CA ILE A 161 61.19 -24.27 44.15
C ILE A 161 62.05 -25.53 44.20
N LEU A 162 61.92 -26.43 43.22
CA LEU A 162 62.70 -27.67 43.14
C LEU A 162 64.20 -27.39 43.08
N ARG A 163 64.64 -26.43 42.25
CA ARG A 163 66.05 -26.02 42.19
C ARG A 163 66.53 -25.46 43.52
N GLY A 164 65.74 -24.58 44.15
CA GLY A 164 66.10 -24.01 45.45
C GLY A 164 66.23 -25.06 46.54
N LEU A 165 65.28 -26.00 46.62
CA LEU A 165 65.32 -27.11 47.58
C LEU A 165 66.48 -28.06 47.30
N SER A 166 66.75 -28.37 46.04
CA SER A 166 67.90 -29.20 45.66
C SER A 166 69.21 -28.53 46.05
N SER A 167 69.34 -27.23 45.80
CA SER A 167 70.48 -26.43 46.27
C SER A 167 70.65 -26.47 47.79
N LEU A 168 69.55 -26.38 48.56
CA LEU A 168 69.60 -26.53 50.01
C LEU A 168 70.14 -27.91 50.39
N ASN A 169 69.64 -28.99 49.77
CA ASN A 169 70.10 -30.35 50.03
C ASN A 169 71.59 -30.54 49.68
N GLN A 170 72.05 -30.06 48.52
CA GLN A 170 73.48 -30.08 48.16
C GLN A 170 74.33 -29.31 49.18
N PHE A 171 73.82 -28.19 49.72
CA PHE A 171 74.54 -27.39 50.70
C PHE A 171 74.64 -28.09 52.06
N ILE A 172 73.56 -28.76 52.51
CA ILE A 172 73.56 -29.58 53.74
C ILE A 172 74.64 -30.66 53.65
N ASP A 173 74.70 -31.38 52.52
CA ASP A 173 75.68 -32.44 52.29
C ASP A 173 77.11 -31.90 52.19
N MET A 174 77.32 -30.79 51.48
CA MET A 174 78.61 -30.10 51.42
C MET A 174 79.10 -29.72 52.82
N LYS A 175 78.24 -29.13 53.64
CA LYS A 175 78.56 -28.76 55.02
C LYS A 175 78.81 -29.99 55.91
N GLU A 176 78.08 -31.08 55.70
CA GLU A 176 78.34 -32.36 56.37
C GLU A 176 79.74 -32.89 56.06
N ARG A 177 80.20 -32.78 54.81
CA ARG A 177 81.58 -33.15 54.43
C ARG A 177 82.62 -32.23 55.05
N ALA A 178 82.35 -30.94 55.20
CA ALA A 178 83.22 -30.05 55.98
C ALA A 178 83.29 -30.45 57.47
N GLY A 179 82.16 -30.88 58.05
CA GLY A 179 82.09 -31.40 59.41
C GLY A 179 82.88 -32.70 59.62
N ARG A 180 82.81 -33.64 58.67
CA ARG A 180 83.60 -34.89 58.67
C ARG A 180 85.08 -34.63 58.46
N GLU A 181 85.41 -33.71 57.55
CA GLU A 181 86.78 -33.25 57.31
C GLU A 181 87.43 -32.75 58.61
N ARG A 182 86.72 -31.88 59.36
CA ARG A 182 87.20 -31.37 60.64
C ARG A 182 87.67 -32.50 61.55
N VAL A 183 86.88 -33.58 61.66
CA VAL A 183 87.21 -34.74 62.51
C VAL A 183 88.41 -35.54 61.96
N LEU A 184 88.44 -35.81 60.64
CA LEU A 184 89.53 -36.56 60.00
C LEU A 184 90.87 -35.84 60.16
N LEU A 185 90.89 -34.52 59.98
CA LEU A 185 92.11 -33.72 60.10
C LEU A 185 92.52 -33.50 61.57
N VAL A 186 91.58 -33.38 62.52
CA VAL A 186 91.91 -33.46 63.96
C VAL A 186 92.63 -34.77 64.27
N GLN A 187 92.19 -35.89 63.71
CA GLN A 187 92.86 -37.18 63.91
C GLN A 187 94.28 -37.17 63.33
N ALA A 188 94.49 -36.62 62.13
CA ALA A 188 95.80 -36.54 61.50
C ALA A 188 96.77 -35.66 62.31
N PHE A 189 96.31 -34.49 62.75
CA PHE A 189 97.11 -33.56 63.54
C PHE A 189 97.42 -34.10 64.94
N ASN A 190 96.49 -34.82 65.59
CA ASN A 190 96.77 -35.51 66.87
C ASN A 190 97.84 -36.61 66.72
N GLN A 191 97.84 -37.33 65.61
CA GLN A 191 98.87 -38.32 65.29
C GLN A 191 100.18 -37.67 64.80
N ASN A 192 100.14 -36.36 64.55
CA ASN A 192 101.15 -35.55 63.89
C ASN A 192 101.60 -36.10 62.52
N ARG A 193 100.80 -36.94 61.85
CA ARG A 193 101.12 -37.54 60.53
C ARG A 193 99.86 -38.04 59.83
N PHE A 194 99.93 -38.22 58.51
CA PHE A 194 98.94 -39.03 57.79
C PHE A 194 99.40 -40.48 57.66
N ASP A 195 98.52 -41.41 58.02
CA ASP A 195 98.62 -42.81 57.59
C ASP A 195 97.80 -43.02 56.29
N ALA A 196 98.12 -44.10 55.55
CA ALA A 196 97.44 -44.39 54.28
C ALA A 196 95.90 -44.52 54.42
N PRO A 197 95.35 -45.18 55.45
CA PRO A 197 93.90 -45.26 55.65
C PRO A 197 93.22 -43.90 55.93
N LEU A 198 93.87 -43.00 56.66
CA LEU A 198 93.33 -41.67 56.96
C LEU A 198 93.40 -40.76 55.74
N LEU A 199 94.51 -40.77 54.99
CA LEU A 199 94.65 -40.01 53.75
C LEU A 199 93.61 -40.44 52.70
N SER A 200 93.36 -41.75 52.56
CA SER A 200 92.31 -42.27 51.67
C SER A 200 90.91 -41.78 52.06
N ARG A 201 90.57 -41.82 53.35
CA ARG A 201 89.27 -41.32 53.86
C ARG A 201 89.14 -39.81 53.69
N PHE A 202 90.21 -39.05 53.91
CA PHE A 202 90.25 -37.61 53.71
C PHE A 202 90.08 -37.25 52.22
N SER A 203 90.84 -37.89 51.32
CA SER A 203 90.73 -37.71 49.87
C SER A 203 89.31 -38.00 49.37
N ARG A 204 88.70 -39.10 49.80
CA ARG A 204 87.30 -39.42 49.47
C ARG A 204 86.34 -38.34 49.97
N ASN A 205 86.50 -37.87 51.22
CA ASN A 205 85.64 -36.85 51.79
C ASN A 205 85.77 -35.51 51.04
N LEU A 206 86.98 -35.13 50.64
CA LEU A 206 87.25 -33.92 49.85
C LEU A 206 86.65 -34.03 48.44
N GLY A 207 86.76 -35.19 47.79
CA GLY A 207 86.10 -35.45 46.51
C GLY A 207 84.57 -35.36 46.61
N GLU A 208 83.99 -35.94 47.66
CA GLU A 208 82.55 -35.80 47.96
C GLU A 208 82.18 -34.31 48.18
N PHE A 209 82.96 -33.56 48.96
CA PHE A 209 82.75 -32.12 49.16
C PHE A 209 82.76 -31.33 47.84
N SER A 210 83.75 -31.55 46.98
CA SER A 210 83.85 -30.91 45.67
C SER A 210 82.66 -31.22 44.77
N GLY A 211 82.19 -32.48 44.76
CA GLY A 211 81.01 -32.87 43.99
C GLY A 211 79.75 -32.12 44.42
N TYR A 212 79.51 -32.00 45.73
CA TYR A 212 78.38 -31.23 46.26
C TYR A 212 78.53 -29.72 46.00
N LEU A 213 79.75 -29.18 46.08
CA LEU A 213 80.04 -27.77 45.75
C LEU A 213 79.73 -27.46 44.27
N GLU A 214 80.16 -28.31 43.34
CA GLU A 214 79.87 -28.14 41.91
C GLU A 214 78.37 -28.25 41.62
N ALA A 215 77.68 -29.22 42.23
CA ALA A 215 76.23 -29.36 42.11
C ALA A 215 75.50 -28.13 42.65
N PHE A 216 75.94 -27.60 43.80
CA PHE A 216 75.43 -26.35 44.36
C PHE A 216 75.66 -25.17 43.40
N GLN A 217 76.88 -24.98 42.88
CA GLN A 217 77.19 -23.89 41.95
C GLN A 217 76.39 -23.97 40.64
N ARG A 218 75.95 -25.17 40.22
CA ARG A 218 75.14 -25.36 39.01
C ARG A 218 73.70 -24.89 39.19
N TRP A 219 73.07 -25.22 40.31
CA TRP A 219 71.61 -25.09 40.48
C TRP A 219 71.20 -23.94 41.40
N SER A 220 72.11 -23.43 42.23
CA SER A 220 71.79 -22.38 43.19
C SER A 220 71.53 -21.02 42.55
N PRO A 221 70.67 -20.20 43.16
CA PRO A 221 70.55 -18.80 42.79
C PRO A 221 71.89 -18.08 42.93
N GLU A 222 72.16 -17.14 42.03
CA GLU A 222 73.47 -16.46 41.94
C GLU A 222 73.89 -15.81 43.26
N VAL A 223 72.93 -15.21 43.97
CA VAL A 223 73.14 -14.60 45.30
C VAL A 223 73.78 -15.58 46.29
N PHE A 224 73.37 -16.85 46.29
CA PHE A 224 73.91 -17.85 47.22
C PHE A 224 75.24 -18.43 46.75
N LYS A 225 75.53 -18.42 45.44
CA LYS A 225 76.87 -18.73 44.94
C LYS A 225 77.88 -17.68 45.39
N THR A 226 77.52 -16.41 45.25
CA THR A 226 78.36 -15.30 45.73
C THR A 226 78.60 -15.38 47.23
N LYS A 227 77.55 -15.57 48.04
CA LYS A 227 77.69 -15.72 49.49
C LYS A 227 78.59 -16.88 49.89
N LEU A 228 78.45 -18.04 49.25
CA LEU A 228 79.33 -19.17 49.50
C LEU A 228 80.78 -18.87 49.09
N ASN A 229 80.99 -18.25 47.93
CA ASN A 229 82.32 -17.86 47.48
C ASN A 229 82.96 -16.87 48.47
N ASP A 230 82.22 -15.88 48.97
CA ASP A 230 82.69 -14.94 49.97
C ASP A 230 83.13 -15.64 51.26
N VAL A 231 82.34 -16.62 51.73
CA VAL A 231 82.71 -17.48 52.86
C VAL A 231 84.00 -18.25 52.60
N MET A 232 84.19 -18.78 51.38
CA MET A 232 85.39 -19.54 51.01
C MET A 232 86.63 -18.65 50.84
N GLN A 233 86.47 -17.36 50.57
CA GLN A 233 87.55 -16.38 50.43
C GLN A 233 87.93 -15.69 51.75
N GLN A 234 87.18 -15.91 52.84
CA GLN A 234 87.57 -15.40 54.16
C GLN A 234 88.96 -15.92 54.57
N PRO A 235 89.80 -15.12 55.25
CA PRO A 235 91.15 -15.53 55.62
C PRO A 235 91.21 -16.89 56.34
N GLY A 236 90.24 -17.14 57.23
CA GLY A 236 90.16 -18.42 57.93
C GLY A 236 89.85 -19.61 57.03
N SER A 237 88.99 -19.43 56.02
CA SER A 237 88.66 -20.47 55.04
C SER A 237 89.81 -20.75 54.08
N LEU A 238 90.58 -19.72 53.70
CA LEU A 238 91.81 -19.88 52.92
C LEU A 238 92.87 -20.65 53.71
N GLU A 239 92.98 -20.39 55.02
CA GLU A 239 93.87 -21.16 55.88
C GLU A 239 93.40 -22.61 56.03
N VAL A 240 92.09 -22.86 56.09
CA VAL A 240 91.56 -24.24 56.00
C VAL A 240 92.00 -24.91 54.70
N ALA A 241 91.88 -24.22 53.56
CA ALA A 241 92.30 -24.75 52.26
C ALA A 241 93.81 -25.02 52.21
N ARG A 242 94.63 -24.16 52.83
CA ARG A 242 96.07 -24.37 52.96
C ARG A 242 96.39 -25.63 53.80
N LEU A 243 95.71 -25.80 54.92
CA LEU A 243 95.87 -26.97 55.81
C LEU A 243 95.35 -28.26 55.18
N GLN A 244 94.31 -28.20 54.35
CA GLN A 244 93.86 -29.32 53.52
C GLN A 244 94.97 -29.76 52.55
N ARG A 245 95.62 -28.81 51.87
CA ARG A 245 96.74 -29.10 50.94
C ARG A 245 97.96 -29.65 51.67
N LEU A 246 98.27 -29.14 52.85
CA LEU A 246 99.37 -29.64 53.67
C LEU A 246 99.28 -31.16 53.89
N GLY A 247 98.06 -31.70 54.03
CA GLY A 247 97.88 -33.14 54.18
C GLY A 247 98.16 -33.99 52.94
N PHE A 248 98.17 -33.40 51.76
CA PHE A 248 98.58 -34.05 50.51
C PHE A 248 100.04 -33.76 50.14
N ASP A 249 100.52 -32.55 50.46
CA ASP A 249 101.85 -32.06 50.09
C ASP A 249 102.95 -32.60 51.04
N THR A 250 102.59 -33.01 52.26
CA THR A 250 103.50 -33.62 53.22
C THR A 250 103.72 -35.10 52.89
N PRO A 251 104.97 -35.58 52.69
CA PRO A 251 105.24 -37.00 52.48
C PRO A 251 104.67 -37.90 53.58
N MET A 252 104.28 -39.13 53.23
CA MET A 252 103.66 -40.05 54.20
C MET A 252 104.59 -40.33 55.39
N GLY A 253 104.07 -40.12 56.60
CA GLY A 253 104.80 -40.35 57.85
C GLY A 253 105.53 -39.13 58.41
N ASP A 254 105.69 -38.06 57.63
CA ASP A 254 106.35 -36.83 58.07
C ASP A 254 105.48 -36.02 59.05
N PRO A 255 106.11 -35.26 59.98
CA PRO A 255 105.41 -34.48 60.99
C PRO A 255 104.63 -33.31 60.39
N LEU A 256 103.33 -33.21 60.70
CA LEU A 256 102.45 -32.14 60.20
C LEU A 256 102.64 -30.80 60.92
N ASN A 257 103.03 -30.84 62.20
CA ASN A 257 103.32 -29.67 63.05
C ASN A 257 102.16 -28.64 63.13
N VAL A 258 100.92 -29.12 63.09
CA VAL A 258 99.71 -28.30 63.25
C VAL A 258 99.06 -28.62 64.59
N ASN A 259 98.66 -27.60 65.34
CA ASN A 259 97.89 -27.80 66.56
C ASN A 259 96.46 -28.27 66.21
N PRO A 260 96.01 -29.44 66.72
CA PRO A 260 94.67 -29.96 66.46
C PRO A 260 93.54 -29.04 66.93
N GLU A 261 93.75 -28.27 68.00
CA GLU A 261 92.76 -27.33 68.55
C GLU A 261 92.60 -26.10 67.66
N ASP A 262 93.70 -25.56 67.13
CA ASP A 262 93.68 -24.42 66.20
C ASP A 262 92.94 -24.79 64.91
N TRP A 263 93.23 -25.98 64.36
CA TRP A 263 92.49 -26.52 63.23
C TRP A 263 91.00 -26.69 63.54
N PHE A 264 90.66 -27.28 64.69
CA PHE A 264 89.27 -27.50 65.07
C PHE A 264 88.50 -26.18 65.14
N ASN A 265 89.08 -25.15 65.75
CA ASN A 265 88.47 -23.83 65.86
C ASN A 265 88.32 -23.18 64.48
N LEU A 266 89.36 -23.23 63.65
CA LEU A 266 89.35 -22.67 62.30
C LEU A 266 88.29 -23.31 61.39
N ALA A 267 88.24 -24.64 61.37
CA ALA A 267 87.24 -25.40 60.60
C ALA A 267 85.82 -25.15 61.13
N THR A 268 85.66 -24.95 62.45
CA THR A 268 84.36 -24.61 63.06
C THR A 268 83.86 -23.25 62.60
N VAL A 269 84.73 -22.23 62.57
CA VAL A 269 84.36 -20.88 62.07
C VAL A 269 83.89 -20.94 60.62
N ARG A 270 84.56 -21.69 59.74
CA ARG A 270 84.11 -21.88 58.34
C ARG A 270 82.74 -22.55 58.29
N ILE A 271 82.54 -23.64 59.04
CA ILE A 271 81.25 -24.36 59.07
C ILE A 271 80.13 -23.47 59.60
N ASP A 272 80.39 -22.62 60.60
CA ASP A 272 79.40 -21.68 61.12
C ASP A 272 79.02 -20.61 60.10
N MET A 273 79.99 -20.09 59.34
CA MET A 273 79.70 -19.19 58.20
C MET A 273 78.90 -19.91 57.10
N MET A 274 79.22 -21.16 56.79
CA MET A 274 78.42 -21.97 55.86
C MET A 274 76.98 -22.16 56.39
N ALA A 275 76.81 -22.44 57.68
CA ALA A 275 75.48 -22.61 58.29
C ALA A 275 74.62 -21.33 58.20
N GLN A 276 75.23 -20.14 58.19
CA GLN A 276 74.50 -18.89 57.94
C GLN A 276 73.95 -18.83 56.51
N VAL A 277 74.77 -19.18 55.51
CA VAL A 277 74.36 -19.23 54.09
C VAL A 277 73.24 -20.26 53.89
N GLU A 278 73.34 -21.43 54.54
CA GLU A 278 72.31 -22.47 54.53
C GLU A 278 70.97 -21.98 55.11
N ALA A 279 71.01 -21.28 56.26
CA ALA A 279 69.81 -20.77 56.90
C ALA A 279 69.09 -19.75 56.03
N GLU A 280 69.84 -18.84 55.41
CA GLU A 280 69.30 -17.86 54.46
C GLU A 280 68.76 -18.51 53.18
N LEU A 281 69.44 -19.54 52.67
CA LEU A 281 68.95 -20.32 51.54
C LEU A 281 67.65 -21.03 51.88
N GLY A 282 67.57 -21.69 53.04
CA GLY A 282 66.34 -22.33 53.51
C GLY A 282 65.17 -21.35 53.62
N GLN A 283 65.41 -20.13 54.12
CA GLN A 283 64.39 -19.07 54.14
C GLN A 283 63.96 -18.65 52.72
N ASN A 284 64.90 -18.51 51.79
CA ASN A 284 64.59 -18.14 50.41
C ASN A 284 63.74 -19.21 49.71
N VAL A 285 64.03 -20.49 49.91
CA VAL A 285 63.26 -21.60 49.33
C VAL A 285 61.80 -21.60 49.84
N VAL A 286 61.59 -21.35 51.13
CA VAL A 286 60.24 -21.19 51.71
C VAL A 286 59.55 -19.95 51.15
N GLY A 287 60.28 -18.86 50.95
CA GLY A 287 59.79 -17.64 50.30
C GLY A 287 59.27 -17.90 48.89
N LEU A 288 60.08 -18.57 48.05
CA LEU A 288 59.68 -18.95 46.68
C LEU A 288 58.38 -19.78 46.66
N ALA A 289 58.26 -20.75 47.56
CA ALA A 289 57.05 -21.56 47.67
C ALA A 289 55.82 -20.75 48.12
N THR A 290 56.02 -19.81 49.04
CA THR A 290 54.95 -18.95 49.55
C THR A 290 54.46 -17.97 48.50
N ASP A 291 55.38 -17.38 47.73
CA ASP A 291 55.07 -16.48 46.61
C ASP A 291 54.34 -17.22 45.49
N ALA A 292 54.82 -18.42 45.13
CA ALA A 292 54.18 -19.27 44.13
C ALA A 292 52.74 -19.66 44.55
N ARG A 293 52.53 -20.01 45.82
CA ARG A 293 51.19 -20.25 46.37
C ARG A 293 50.30 -19.02 46.29
N SER A 294 50.80 -17.84 46.66
CA SER A 294 50.04 -16.58 46.59
C SER A 294 49.62 -16.25 45.15
N SER A 295 50.55 -16.42 44.20
CA SER A 295 50.28 -16.27 42.77
C SER A 295 49.23 -17.26 42.25
N ALA A 296 49.32 -18.54 42.63
CA ALA A 296 48.33 -19.55 42.29
C ALA A 296 46.94 -19.22 42.87
N GLN A 297 46.88 -18.71 44.10
CA GLN A 297 45.63 -18.30 44.75
C GLN A 297 44.99 -17.09 44.05
N SER A 298 45.78 -16.07 43.73
CA SER A 298 45.30 -14.91 42.96
C SER A 298 44.79 -15.34 41.57
N SER A 299 45.53 -16.21 40.89
CA SER A 299 45.15 -16.76 39.59
C SER A 299 43.82 -17.52 39.63
N LEU A 300 43.56 -18.29 40.69
CA LEU A 300 42.27 -18.97 40.90
C LEU A 300 41.12 -17.98 41.10
N TYR A 301 41.31 -16.94 41.92
CA TYR A 301 40.26 -15.92 42.12
C TYR A 301 39.95 -15.13 40.85
N VAL A 302 40.97 -14.75 40.09
CA VAL A 302 40.78 -14.11 38.78
C VAL A 302 40.03 -15.03 37.82
N ALA A 303 40.41 -16.32 37.74
CA ALA A 303 39.71 -17.30 36.92
C ALA A 303 38.22 -17.41 37.26
N VAL A 304 37.88 -17.56 38.54
CA VAL A 304 36.49 -17.62 39.00
C VAL A 304 35.73 -16.33 38.68
N ALA A 305 36.33 -15.16 38.94
CA ALA A 305 35.71 -13.87 38.65
C ALA A 305 35.43 -13.69 37.15
N THR A 306 36.35 -14.08 36.27
CA THR A 306 36.16 -14.03 34.81
C THR A 306 35.02 -14.94 34.35
N VAL A 307 34.93 -16.17 34.88
CA VAL A 307 33.84 -17.10 34.56
C VAL A 307 32.48 -16.52 34.96
N VAL A 308 32.37 -15.97 36.17
CA VAL A 308 31.14 -15.35 36.66
C VAL A 308 30.75 -14.13 35.81
N LEU A 309 31.71 -13.28 35.48
CA LEU A 309 31.48 -12.10 34.64
C LEU A 309 30.96 -12.50 33.25
N MET A 310 31.61 -13.46 32.59
CA MET A 310 31.15 -13.95 31.28
C MET A 310 29.75 -14.55 31.35
N LEU A 311 29.43 -15.29 32.41
CA LEU A 311 28.09 -15.84 32.61
C LEU A 311 27.02 -14.74 32.72
N ILE A 312 27.31 -13.67 33.48
CA ILE A 312 26.42 -12.50 33.61
C ILE A 312 26.21 -11.83 32.25
N VAL A 313 27.28 -11.61 31.48
CA VAL A 313 27.22 -10.97 30.15
C VAL A 313 26.38 -11.80 29.18
N VAL A 314 26.58 -13.12 29.14
CA VAL A 314 25.81 -14.04 28.28
C VAL A 314 24.33 -14.02 28.65
N LEU A 315 24.00 -14.11 29.94
CA LEU A 315 22.60 -14.08 30.41
C LEU A 315 21.93 -12.72 30.14
N TRP A 316 22.67 -11.61 30.32
CA TRP A 316 22.18 -10.27 30.04
C TRP A 316 21.88 -10.07 28.55
N LEU A 317 22.83 -10.42 27.66
CA LEU A 317 22.63 -10.35 26.20
C LEU A 317 21.45 -11.21 25.75
N ALA A 318 21.36 -12.46 26.24
CA ALA A 318 20.25 -13.35 25.92
C ALA A 318 18.89 -12.75 26.34
N SER A 319 18.82 -12.15 27.52
CA SER A 319 17.60 -11.48 28.02
C SER A 319 17.20 -10.29 27.15
N VAL A 320 18.15 -9.43 26.76
CA VAL A 320 17.91 -8.27 25.89
C VAL A 320 17.38 -8.70 24.52
N ILE A 321 18.01 -9.70 23.88
CA ILE A 321 17.61 -10.21 22.56
C ILE A 321 16.20 -10.81 22.63
N ILE A 322 15.93 -11.70 23.59
CA ILE A 322 14.62 -12.34 23.74
C ILE A 322 13.52 -11.31 24.01
N ARG A 323 13.80 -10.28 24.83
CA ARG A 323 12.84 -9.21 25.13
C ARG A 323 12.49 -8.40 23.88
N ASN A 324 13.49 -7.97 23.11
CA ASN A 324 13.28 -7.15 21.91
C ASN A 324 12.46 -7.90 20.85
N ILE A 325 12.81 -9.17 20.60
CA ILE A 325 12.04 -10.03 19.67
C ILE A 325 10.60 -10.19 20.15
N LYS A 326 10.37 -10.42 21.46
CA LYS A 326 9.02 -10.60 22.00
C LYS A 326 8.15 -9.34 21.83
N VAL A 327 8.71 -8.16 22.08
CA VAL A 327 7.99 -6.89 21.90
C VAL A 327 7.58 -6.71 20.44
N ALA A 328 8.51 -6.90 19.49
CA ALA A 328 8.24 -6.79 18.07
C ALA A 328 7.16 -7.77 17.59
N VAL A 329 7.28 -9.06 17.95
CA VAL A 329 6.33 -10.11 17.53
C VAL A 329 4.93 -9.86 18.11
N VAL A 330 4.82 -9.45 19.37
CA VAL A 330 3.52 -9.17 20.00
C VAL A 330 2.84 -7.98 19.34
N ASP A 331 3.59 -6.93 19.01
CA ASP A 331 3.06 -5.73 18.38
C ASP A 331 2.57 -6.01 16.95
N VAL A 332 3.39 -6.66 16.11
CA VAL A 332 3.01 -7.09 14.76
C VAL A 332 1.78 -8.01 14.79
N ASN A 333 1.74 -8.98 15.70
CA ASN A 333 0.60 -9.89 15.83
C ASN A 333 -0.68 -9.17 16.31
N ARG A 334 -0.55 -8.18 17.19
CA ARG A 334 -1.68 -7.34 17.63
C ARG A 334 -2.27 -6.56 16.46
N THR A 335 -1.42 -5.92 15.64
CA THR A 335 -1.87 -5.18 14.46
C THR A 335 -2.48 -6.11 13.42
N LEU A 336 -1.91 -7.28 13.17
CA LEU A 336 -2.50 -8.31 12.31
C LEU A 336 -3.87 -8.77 12.81
N MET A 337 -4.04 -8.99 14.11
CA MET A 337 -5.34 -9.34 14.69
C MET A 337 -6.35 -8.22 14.46
N ALA A 338 -5.98 -6.95 14.68
CA ALA A 338 -6.86 -5.81 14.42
C ALA A 338 -7.27 -5.72 12.93
N LEU A 339 -6.32 -5.89 12.01
CA LEU A 339 -6.57 -5.95 10.58
C LEU A 339 -7.50 -7.11 10.20
N SER A 340 -7.33 -8.29 10.81
CA SER A 340 -8.21 -9.45 10.59
C SER A 340 -9.64 -9.21 11.05
N THR A 341 -9.82 -8.33 12.05
CA THR A 341 -11.14 -7.87 12.52
C THR A 341 -11.68 -6.67 11.74
N ARG A 342 -11.06 -6.32 10.60
CA ARG A 342 -11.42 -5.21 9.70
C ARG A 342 -11.12 -3.81 10.25
N ASP A 343 -10.26 -3.70 11.26
CA ASP A 343 -9.74 -2.41 11.70
C ASP A 343 -8.48 -2.05 10.90
N LEU A 344 -8.66 -1.26 9.85
CA LEU A 344 -7.58 -0.78 8.98
C LEU A 344 -6.90 0.48 9.52
N THR A 345 -7.34 1.01 10.67
CA THR A 345 -6.71 2.14 11.37
C THR A 345 -5.59 1.70 12.31
N ALA A 346 -5.52 0.41 12.64
CA ALA A 346 -4.46 -0.16 13.46
C ALA A 346 -3.09 0.03 12.79
N ARG A 347 -2.11 0.46 13.57
CA ARG A 347 -0.71 0.64 13.15
C ARG A 347 0.22 -0.02 14.14
N THR A 348 1.37 -0.48 13.67
CA THR A 348 2.42 -1.01 14.54
C THR A 348 3.06 0.10 15.37
N GLY A 349 3.37 -0.20 16.64
CA GLY A 349 4.12 0.67 17.54
C GLY A 349 5.62 0.36 17.58
N TYR A 350 6.06 -0.73 16.95
CA TYR A 350 7.47 -1.12 16.93
C TYR A 350 8.30 -0.26 15.96
N ILE A 351 9.25 0.51 16.51
CA ILE A 351 10.17 1.38 15.75
C ILE A 351 11.57 0.76 15.78
N GLY A 352 11.88 -0.05 14.75
CA GLY A 352 13.17 -0.72 14.58
C GLY A 352 13.82 -0.45 13.21
N LYS A 353 15.15 -0.61 13.15
CA LYS A 353 15.92 -0.66 11.89
C LYS A 353 16.24 -2.10 11.45
N ASP A 354 15.79 -3.08 12.22
CA ASP A 354 15.92 -4.51 11.95
C ASP A 354 14.78 -5.00 11.04
N GLU A 355 14.79 -6.31 10.77
CA GLU A 355 13.81 -6.99 9.92
C GLU A 355 12.38 -6.83 10.46
N PHE A 356 12.21 -6.76 11.79
CA PHE A 356 10.90 -6.52 12.39
C PHE A 356 10.41 -5.09 12.13
N GLY A 357 11.29 -4.10 12.15
CA GLY A 357 10.94 -2.71 11.83
C GLY A 357 10.54 -2.55 10.36
N GLU A 358 11.18 -3.29 9.46
CA GLU A 358 10.78 -3.37 8.05
C GLU A 358 9.41 -4.04 7.88
N ILE A 359 9.18 -5.18 8.53
CA ILE A 359 7.87 -5.86 8.52
C ILE A 359 6.77 -4.93 9.05
N SER A 360 7.03 -4.22 10.16
CA SER A 360 6.12 -3.23 10.73
C SER A 360 5.72 -2.14 9.73
N ARG A 361 6.69 -1.51 9.07
CA ARG A 361 6.43 -0.48 8.05
C ARG A 361 5.67 -1.04 6.85
N ASN A 362 6.03 -2.22 6.38
CA ASN A 362 5.34 -2.87 5.25
C ASN A 362 3.90 -3.24 5.62
N LEU A 363 3.66 -3.70 6.85
CA LEU A 363 2.32 -4.00 7.35
C LEU A 363 1.45 -2.73 7.45
N ASP A 364 2.03 -1.63 7.96
CA ASP A 364 1.33 -0.34 8.05
C ASP A 364 1.02 0.25 6.68
N ASN A 365 1.94 0.14 5.71
CA ASN A 365 1.72 0.54 4.33
C ASN A 365 0.63 -0.31 3.67
N MET A 366 0.64 -1.63 3.90
CA MET A 366 -0.41 -2.52 3.40
C MET A 366 -1.78 -2.17 3.99
N ALA A 367 -1.85 -1.91 5.29
CA ALA A 367 -3.07 -1.45 5.96
C ALA A 367 -3.58 -0.13 5.36
N HIS A 368 -2.67 0.82 5.08
CA HIS A 368 -3.00 2.09 4.43
C HIS A 368 -3.57 1.89 3.02
N GLN A 369 -2.90 1.12 2.17
CA GLN A 369 -3.35 0.87 0.79
C GLN A 369 -4.71 0.17 0.76
N ILE A 370 -4.94 -0.81 1.63
CA ILE A 370 -6.26 -1.45 1.75
C ILE A 370 -7.30 -0.42 2.21
N SER A 371 -6.96 0.46 3.15
CA SER A 371 -7.87 1.51 3.63
C SER A 371 -8.26 2.50 2.53
N GLU A 372 -7.32 2.92 1.70
CA GLU A 372 -7.58 3.79 0.54
C GLU A 372 -8.49 3.09 -0.48
N VAL A 373 -8.18 1.85 -0.86
CA VAL A 373 -9.01 1.08 -1.80
C VAL A 373 -10.43 0.91 -1.27
N ILE A 374 -10.61 0.59 0.02
CA ILE A 374 -11.94 0.46 0.63
C ILE A 374 -12.69 1.80 0.61
N SER A 375 -12.00 2.92 0.87
CA SER A 375 -12.59 4.27 0.80
C SER A 375 -13.01 4.64 -0.63
N GLU A 376 -12.15 4.37 -1.62
CA GLU A 376 -12.45 4.59 -3.04
C GLU A 376 -13.64 3.75 -3.51
N ILE A 377 -13.71 2.47 -3.12
CA ILE A 377 -14.87 1.61 -3.42
C ILE A 377 -16.13 2.19 -2.78
N GLY A 378 -16.07 2.66 -1.53
CA GLY A 378 -17.22 3.31 -0.87
C GLY A 378 -17.70 4.55 -1.62
N SER A 379 -16.78 5.42 -2.04
CA SER A 379 -17.12 6.61 -2.83
C SER A 379 -17.73 6.26 -4.19
N ALA A 380 -17.11 5.32 -4.92
CA ALA A 380 -17.61 4.86 -6.21
C ALA A 380 -18.99 4.20 -6.10
N THR A 381 -19.21 3.43 -5.03
CA THR A 381 -20.50 2.80 -4.75
C THR A 381 -21.59 3.83 -4.50
N ALA A 382 -21.30 4.88 -3.72
CA ALA A 382 -22.23 5.99 -3.50
C ALA A 382 -22.58 6.74 -4.81
N GLN A 383 -21.62 6.90 -5.71
CA GLN A 383 -21.86 7.48 -7.04
C GLN A 383 -22.77 6.58 -7.90
N VAL A 384 -22.55 5.26 -7.88
CA VAL A 384 -23.43 4.30 -8.58
C VAL A 384 -24.85 4.34 -8.04
N ALA A 385 -25.02 4.39 -6.71
CA ALA A 385 -26.34 4.51 -6.09
C ALA A 385 -27.06 5.79 -6.56
N THR A 386 -26.35 6.93 -6.54
CA THR A 386 -26.91 8.22 -6.98
C THR A 386 -27.28 8.20 -8.46
N ALA A 387 -26.40 7.68 -9.32
CA ALA A 387 -26.65 7.56 -10.76
C ALA A 387 -27.83 6.64 -11.05
N ALA A 388 -27.97 5.55 -10.30
CA ALA A 388 -29.09 4.63 -10.41
C ALA A 388 -30.42 5.28 -10.01
N GLU A 389 -30.47 6.04 -8.91
CA GLU A 389 -31.67 6.80 -8.54
C GLU A 389 -32.04 7.82 -9.62
N GLN A 390 -31.06 8.55 -10.16
CA GLN A 390 -31.28 9.49 -11.26
C GLN A 390 -31.82 8.79 -12.52
N SER A 391 -31.24 7.66 -12.94
CA SER A 391 -31.74 6.88 -14.08
C SER A 391 -33.15 6.35 -13.85
N SER A 392 -33.49 5.93 -12.62
CA SER A 392 -34.86 5.52 -12.29
C SER A 392 -35.85 6.69 -12.38
N ALA A 393 -35.45 7.88 -11.92
CA ALA A 393 -36.28 9.07 -12.00
C ALA A 393 -36.50 9.51 -13.47
N VAL A 394 -35.44 9.51 -14.28
CA VAL A 394 -35.54 9.80 -15.72
C VAL A 394 -36.43 8.80 -16.43
N ALA A 395 -36.30 7.50 -16.14
CA ALA A 395 -37.13 6.47 -16.73
C ALA A 395 -38.62 6.64 -16.39
N LEU A 396 -38.96 6.99 -15.14
CA LEU A 396 -40.33 7.31 -14.73
C LEU A 396 -40.87 8.54 -15.48
N GLN A 397 -40.06 9.59 -15.62
CA GLN A 397 -40.40 10.77 -16.39
C GLN A 397 -40.60 10.45 -17.88
N THR A 398 -39.76 9.59 -18.48
CA THR A 398 -39.94 9.11 -19.85
C THR A 398 -41.27 8.39 -20.03
N ASN A 399 -41.65 7.51 -19.09
CA ASN A 399 -42.95 6.84 -19.13
C ASN A 399 -44.13 7.83 -19.05
N GLN A 400 -44.03 8.90 -18.25
CA GLN A 400 -45.04 9.97 -18.22
C GLN A 400 -45.12 10.73 -19.56
N ASN A 401 -43.99 11.06 -20.15
CA ASN A 401 -43.92 11.74 -21.45
C ASN A 401 -44.51 10.86 -22.57
N VAL A 402 -44.20 9.56 -22.55
CA VAL A 402 -44.80 8.57 -23.46
C VAL A 402 -46.31 8.54 -23.33
N ALA A 403 -46.86 8.59 -22.11
CA ALA A 403 -48.31 8.63 -21.90
C ALA A 403 -48.95 9.89 -22.51
N GLN A 404 -48.32 11.06 -22.35
CA GLN A 404 -48.75 12.31 -22.99
C GLN A 404 -48.63 12.23 -24.52
N GLN A 405 -47.54 11.66 -25.03
CA GLN A 405 -47.32 11.52 -26.47
C GLN A 405 -48.34 10.57 -27.11
N ARG A 406 -48.73 9.49 -26.43
CA ARG A 406 -49.82 8.61 -26.87
C ARG A 406 -51.12 9.38 -27.02
N GLN A 407 -51.49 10.18 -26.01
CA GLN A 407 -52.69 11.02 -26.08
C GLN A 407 -52.63 12.02 -27.25
N GLY A 408 -51.48 12.66 -27.48
CA GLY A 408 -51.30 13.56 -28.61
C GLY A 408 -51.40 12.83 -29.95
N THR A 409 -50.88 11.61 -30.04
CA THR A 409 -50.94 10.76 -31.24
C THR A 409 -52.38 10.34 -31.55
N ASP A 410 -53.16 9.96 -30.54
CA ASP A 410 -54.58 9.62 -30.68
C ASP A 410 -55.41 10.82 -31.16
N GLN A 411 -55.11 12.03 -30.67
CA GLN A 411 -55.74 13.26 -31.13
C GLN A 411 -55.41 13.58 -32.59
N VAL A 412 -54.16 13.40 -33.00
CA VAL A 412 -53.75 13.58 -34.40
C VAL A 412 -54.43 12.53 -35.29
N ALA A 413 -54.49 11.26 -34.87
CA ALA A 413 -55.21 10.21 -35.61
C ALA A 413 -56.67 10.59 -35.86
N THR A 414 -57.34 11.10 -34.81
CA THR A 414 -58.73 11.57 -34.91
C THR A 414 -58.86 12.74 -35.88
N ALA A 415 -58.00 13.76 -35.76
CA ALA A 415 -58.02 14.93 -36.63
C ALA A 415 -57.76 14.58 -38.11
N ILE A 416 -56.87 13.61 -38.39
CA ILE A 416 -56.60 13.13 -39.74
C ILE A 416 -57.80 12.34 -40.30
N SER A 417 -58.48 11.56 -39.46
CA SER A 417 -59.73 10.88 -39.86
C SER A 417 -60.84 11.88 -40.22
N GLU A 418 -61.01 12.93 -39.44
CA GLU A 418 -61.96 14.02 -39.74
C GLU A 418 -61.56 14.81 -41.00
N MET A 419 -60.25 15.08 -41.17
CA MET A 419 -59.73 15.74 -42.36
C MET A 419 -59.97 14.90 -43.62
N SER A 420 -59.72 13.60 -43.57
CA SER A 420 -59.97 12.68 -44.70
C SER A 420 -61.45 12.67 -45.10
N ALA A 421 -62.36 12.65 -44.12
CA ALA A 421 -63.80 12.76 -44.38
C ALA A 421 -64.15 14.11 -45.03
N THR A 422 -63.61 15.21 -44.51
CA THR A 422 -63.86 16.57 -45.02
C THR A 422 -63.34 16.74 -46.45
N VAL A 423 -62.13 16.25 -46.75
CA VAL A 423 -61.54 16.29 -48.09
C VAL A 423 -62.40 15.53 -49.10
N LYS A 424 -62.94 14.36 -48.70
CA LYS A 424 -63.86 13.59 -49.54
C LYS A 424 -65.16 14.35 -49.82
N ASP A 425 -65.70 15.04 -48.82
CA ASP A 425 -66.90 15.87 -48.99
C ASP A 425 -66.63 17.10 -49.88
N VAL A 426 -65.44 17.71 -49.79
CA VAL A 426 -65.01 18.77 -50.70
C VAL A 426 -64.93 18.25 -52.13
N ALA A 427 -64.23 17.14 -52.38
CA ALA A 427 -64.12 16.54 -53.71
C ALA A 427 -65.50 16.24 -54.34
N ARG A 428 -66.43 15.70 -53.53
CA ARG A 428 -67.81 15.46 -53.95
C ARG A 428 -68.54 16.77 -54.27
N SER A 429 -68.49 17.76 -53.38
CA SER A 429 -69.17 19.05 -53.56
C SER A 429 -68.66 19.79 -54.80
N THR A 430 -67.36 19.69 -55.07
CA THR A 430 -66.72 20.28 -56.25
C THR A 430 -67.15 19.57 -57.54
N THR A 431 -67.32 18.26 -57.51
CA THR A 431 -67.86 17.48 -58.65
C THR A 431 -69.31 17.89 -58.93
N ASP A 432 -70.14 17.97 -57.89
CA ASP A 432 -71.54 18.41 -58.01
C ASP A 432 -71.63 19.85 -58.55
N ALA A 433 -70.72 20.74 -58.13
CA ALA A 433 -70.62 22.10 -58.63
C ALA A 433 -70.22 22.17 -60.11
N ALA A 434 -69.29 21.33 -60.56
CA ALA A 434 -68.91 21.24 -61.97
C ALA A 434 -70.10 20.79 -62.85
N GLU A 435 -70.86 19.78 -62.40
CA GLU A 435 -72.08 19.35 -63.09
C GLU A 435 -73.16 20.45 -63.14
N MET A 436 -73.33 21.22 -62.06
CA MET A 436 -74.23 22.38 -62.03
C MET A 436 -73.78 23.46 -63.02
N SER A 437 -72.50 23.84 -63.02
CA SER A 437 -71.94 24.79 -63.98
C SER A 437 -72.18 24.33 -65.42
N GLN A 438 -71.95 23.05 -65.73
CA GLN A 438 -72.19 22.52 -67.07
C GLN A 438 -73.67 22.64 -67.48
N ARG A 439 -74.61 22.38 -66.56
CA ARG A 439 -76.05 22.55 -66.82
C ARG A 439 -76.43 24.02 -67.06
N VAL A 440 -75.88 24.94 -66.28
CA VAL A 440 -76.11 26.38 -66.46
C VAL A 440 -75.54 26.83 -67.80
N ASN A 441 -74.32 26.41 -68.17
CA ASN A 441 -73.71 26.74 -69.46
C ASN A 441 -74.61 26.31 -70.64
N ASN A 442 -75.12 25.08 -70.61
CA ASN A 442 -76.04 24.58 -71.64
C ASN A 442 -77.33 25.43 -71.72
N SER A 443 -77.87 25.84 -70.56
CA SER A 443 -79.09 26.68 -70.50
C SER A 443 -78.82 28.09 -71.05
N THR A 444 -77.64 28.65 -70.78
CA THR A 444 -77.22 29.96 -71.31
C THR A 444 -77.03 29.93 -72.83
N VAL A 445 -76.44 28.86 -73.37
CA VAL A 445 -76.31 28.65 -74.83
C VAL A 445 -77.68 28.55 -75.51
N GLN A 446 -78.62 27.82 -74.89
CA GLN A 446 -80.01 27.77 -75.38
C GLN A 446 -80.68 29.15 -75.30
N GLY A 447 -80.51 29.88 -74.20
CA GLY A 447 -81.03 31.23 -74.04
C GLY A 447 -80.51 32.21 -75.10
N LYS A 448 -79.21 32.13 -75.45
CA LYS A 448 -78.62 32.93 -76.54
C LYS A 448 -79.30 32.64 -77.88
N THR A 449 -79.57 31.37 -78.17
CA THR A 449 -80.29 30.96 -79.39
C THR A 449 -81.70 31.56 -79.46
N GLU A 450 -82.43 31.57 -78.34
CA GLU A 450 -83.77 32.20 -78.27
C GLU A 450 -83.74 33.72 -78.43
N ILE A 451 -82.71 34.38 -77.89
CA ILE A 451 -82.47 35.82 -78.08
C ILE A 451 -82.22 36.14 -79.56
N ASP A 452 -81.35 35.37 -80.24
CA ASP A 452 -81.08 35.55 -81.67
C ASP A 452 -82.34 35.41 -82.52
N ASN A 453 -83.19 34.42 -82.21
CA ASN A 453 -84.49 34.24 -82.86
C ASN A 453 -85.43 35.44 -82.61
N THR A 454 -85.45 35.96 -81.38
CA THR A 454 -86.28 37.11 -81.00
C THR A 454 -85.86 38.38 -81.74
N ILE A 455 -84.56 38.60 -81.95
CA ILE A 455 -84.04 39.71 -82.78
C ILE A 455 -84.59 39.59 -84.21
N GLY A 456 -84.56 38.38 -84.78
CA GLY A 456 -85.12 38.11 -86.11
C GLY A 456 -86.60 38.48 -86.22
N LEU A 457 -87.42 38.07 -85.25
CA LEU A 457 -88.86 38.40 -85.22
C LEU A 457 -89.13 39.90 -85.08
N ILE A 458 -88.34 40.62 -84.29
CA ILE A 458 -88.48 42.08 -84.14
C ILE A 458 -88.10 42.80 -85.44
N GLN A 459 -87.10 42.29 -86.17
CA GLN A 459 -86.71 42.82 -87.47
C GLN A 459 -87.83 42.64 -88.50
N GLU A 460 -88.44 41.45 -88.55
CA GLU A 460 -89.61 41.18 -89.40
C GLU A 460 -90.81 42.08 -89.05
N LEU A 461 -91.09 42.27 -87.76
CA LEU A 461 -92.14 43.17 -87.29
C LEU A 461 -91.90 44.62 -87.74
N SER A 462 -90.65 45.08 -87.69
CA SER A 462 -90.27 46.42 -88.14
C SER A 462 -90.53 46.60 -89.63
N VAL A 463 -90.19 45.61 -90.46
CA VAL A 463 -90.45 45.61 -91.90
C VAL A 463 -91.96 45.64 -92.19
N GLN A 464 -92.74 44.79 -91.51
CA GLN A 464 -94.20 44.75 -91.67
C GLN A 464 -94.86 46.07 -91.24
N ALA A 465 -94.33 46.71 -90.20
CA ALA A 465 -94.80 47.99 -89.71
C ALA A 465 -94.54 49.12 -90.70
N GLU A 466 -93.34 49.17 -91.31
CA GLU A 466 -93.02 50.11 -92.38
C GLU A 466 -93.92 49.94 -93.60
N GLU A 467 -94.16 48.70 -94.03
CA GLU A 467 -95.07 48.39 -95.13
C GLU A 467 -96.50 48.87 -94.86
N THR A 468 -97.02 48.57 -93.66
CA THR A 468 -98.37 48.99 -93.24
C THR A 468 -98.47 50.51 -93.17
N SER A 469 -97.42 51.20 -92.69
CA SER A 469 -97.37 52.67 -92.68
C SER A 469 -97.45 53.25 -94.09
N ARG A 470 -96.83 52.61 -95.09
CA ARG A 470 -96.90 53.04 -96.50
C ARG A 470 -98.31 52.90 -97.06
N ILE A 471 -98.97 51.77 -96.81
CA ILE A 471 -100.37 51.52 -97.25
C ILE A 471 -101.32 52.57 -96.66
N ILE A 472 -101.14 52.93 -95.39
CA ILE A 472 -101.97 53.95 -94.73
C ILE A 472 -101.75 55.34 -95.37
N ASP A 473 -100.52 55.67 -95.75
CA ASP A 473 -100.19 56.95 -96.39
C ASP A 473 -100.77 57.02 -97.83
N GLU A 474 -100.76 55.92 -98.57
CA GLU A 474 -101.47 55.79 -99.84
C GLU A 474 -102.98 56.00 -99.68
N LEU A 475 -103.60 55.36 -98.67
CA LEU A 475 -105.03 55.53 -98.37
C LEU A 475 -105.37 56.99 -98.01
N LYS A 476 -104.48 57.67 -97.29
CA LYS A 476 -104.61 59.11 -97.00
C LYS A 476 -104.59 59.94 -98.31
N GLY A 477 -103.68 59.60 -99.23
CA GLY A 477 -103.59 60.19 -100.56
C GLY A 477 -104.89 60.02 -101.36
N GLU A 478 -105.39 58.80 -101.49
CA GLU A 478 -106.64 58.51 -102.22
C GLU A 478 -107.85 59.24 -101.61
N SER A 479 -107.92 59.31 -100.28
CA SER A 479 -108.98 60.01 -99.56
C SER A 479 -109.00 61.51 -99.87
N ASN A 480 -107.83 62.15 -99.97
CA ASN A 480 -107.71 63.55 -100.39
C ASN A 480 -108.21 63.75 -101.82
N SER A 481 -107.89 62.84 -102.74
CA SER A 481 -108.39 62.88 -104.12
C SER A 481 -109.91 62.76 -104.18
N ILE A 482 -110.51 61.84 -103.39
CA ILE A 482 -111.98 61.70 -103.32
C ILE A 482 -112.61 62.99 -102.77
N SER A 483 -112.04 63.61 -101.74
CA SER A 483 -112.54 64.87 -101.20
C SER A 483 -112.59 65.98 -102.27
N SER A 484 -111.56 66.08 -103.11
CA SER A 484 -111.51 67.07 -104.20
C SER A 484 -112.59 66.82 -105.26
N VAL A 485 -112.85 65.56 -105.61
CA VAL A 485 -113.92 65.20 -106.56
C VAL A 485 -115.30 65.53 -105.99
N LEU A 486 -115.52 65.29 -104.70
CA LEU A 486 -116.80 65.60 -104.03
C LEU A 486 -117.12 67.10 -104.05
N ASP A 487 -116.12 67.97 -103.89
CA ASP A 487 -116.33 69.43 -103.99
C ASP A 487 -116.79 69.85 -105.40
N VAL A 488 -116.26 69.21 -106.45
CA VAL A 488 -116.73 69.44 -107.83
C VAL A 488 -118.17 68.96 -108.01
N ILE A 489 -118.51 67.76 -107.53
CA ILE A 489 -119.88 67.20 -107.63
C ILE A 489 -120.87 68.10 -106.88
N ARG A 490 -120.49 68.61 -105.71
CA ARG A 490 -121.31 69.56 -104.95
C ARG A 490 -121.55 70.85 -105.74
N GLY A 491 -120.49 71.38 -106.37
CA GLY A 491 -120.60 72.54 -107.26
C GLY A 491 -121.53 72.31 -108.46
N VAL A 492 -121.48 71.14 -109.08
CA VAL A 492 -122.39 70.75 -110.18
C VAL A 492 -123.83 70.62 -109.67
N ALA A 493 -124.05 70.03 -108.50
CA ALA A 493 -125.36 69.90 -107.89
C ALA A 493 -125.96 71.29 -107.55
N ASP A 494 -125.16 72.23 -107.04
CA ASP A 494 -125.59 73.61 -106.79
C ASP A 494 -126.02 74.33 -108.08
N GLN A 495 -125.22 74.21 -109.14
CA GLN A 495 -125.59 74.76 -110.46
C GLN A 495 -126.86 74.12 -111.01
N THR A 496 -127.01 72.80 -110.86
CA THR A 496 -128.18 72.06 -111.34
C THR A 496 -129.45 72.47 -110.58
N ASN A 497 -129.36 72.68 -109.26
CA ASN A 497 -130.46 73.18 -108.43
C ASN A 497 -130.93 74.59 -108.85
N LEU A 498 -129.99 75.46 -109.21
CA LEU A 498 -130.25 76.82 -109.69
C LEU A 498 -130.88 76.85 -111.09
N LEU A 499 -130.35 76.04 -112.01
CA LEU A 499 -130.93 75.88 -113.35
C LEU A 499 -132.35 75.33 -113.29
N ALA A 500 -132.58 74.33 -112.43
CA ALA A 500 -133.88 73.75 -112.20
C ALA A 500 -134.87 74.74 -111.58
N LEU A 501 -134.43 75.58 -110.64
CA LEU A 501 -135.26 76.64 -110.08
C LEU A 501 -135.69 77.66 -111.15
N ASN A 502 -134.77 78.10 -112.00
CA ASN A 502 -135.09 79.02 -113.09
C ASN A 502 -136.06 78.39 -114.09
N ALA A 503 -135.91 77.10 -114.40
CA ALA A 503 -136.83 76.35 -115.25
C ALA A 503 -138.24 76.21 -114.61
N ALA A 504 -138.32 75.99 -113.29
CA ALA A 504 -139.59 75.89 -112.57
C ALA A 504 -140.35 77.23 -112.55
N ILE A 505 -139.62 78.34 -112.38
CA ILE A 505 -140.18 79.70 -112.44
C ILE A 505 -140.78 79.99 -113.82
N GLU A 506 -140.06 79.69 -114.89
CA GLU A 506 -140.54 80.00 -116.24
C GLU A 506 -141.68 79.07 -116.69
N ALA A 507 -141.69 77.82 -116.20
CA ALA A 507 -142.80 76.89 -116.40
C ALA A 507 -144.10 77.34 -115.69
N ALA A 508 -144.00 77.93 -114.50
CA ALA A 508 -145.16 78.52 -113.80
C ALA A 508 -145.75 79.72 -114.57
N ARG A 509 -144.92 80.43 -115.34
CA ARG A 509 -145.31 81.62 -116.11
C ARG A 509 -146.12 81.30 -117.37
N ALA A 510 -145.93 80.12 -117.95
CA ALA A 510 -146.65 79.65 -119.14
C ALA A 510 -148.08 79.13 -118.86
N GLY A 511 -148.56 79.18 -117.61
CA GLY A 511 -149.92 78.79 -117.24
C GLY A 511 -150.26 77.33 -117.57
N GLU A 512 -151.49 77.05 -118.01
CA GLU A 512 -151.96 75.66 -118.30
C GLU A 512 -151.10 74.92 -119.35
N GLN A 513 -150.33 75.63 -120.19
CA GLN A 513 -149.40 75.03 -121.16
C GLN A 513 -148.05 74.61 -120.54
N GLY A 514 -147.67 75.16 -119.37
CA GLY A 514 -146.36 74.95 -118.71
C GLY A 514 -146.33 73.90 -117.60
N ARG A 515 -147.48 73.33 -117.26
CA ARG A 515 -147.65 72.43 -116.09
C ARG A 515 -146.75 71.19 -116.12
N GLY A 516 -146.53 70.61 -117.31
CA GLY A 516 -145.64 69.47 -117.48
C GLY A 516 -144.16 69.80 -117.24
N PHE A 517 -143.72 71.01 -117.61
CA PHE A 517 -142.34 71.46 -117.43
C PHE A 517 -142.02 71.83 -115.98
N ALA A 518 -142.97 72.39 -115.24
CA ALA A 518 -142.79 72.77 -113.84
C ALA A 518 -142.52 71.54 -112.96
N VAL A 519 -143.23 70.43 -113.21
CA VAL A 519 -143.04 69.17 -112.48
C VAL A 519 -141.64 68.58 -112.72
N VAL A 520 -141.15 68.61 -113.96
CA VAL A 520 -139.80 68.11 -114.28
C VAL A 520 -138.73 68.99 -113.63
N ALA A 521 -138.91 70.31 -113.65
CA ALA A 521 -137.97 71.24 -113.05
C ALA A 521 -137.91 71.11 -111.51
N ASP A 522 -139.05 70.95 -110.83
CA ASP A 522 -139.07 70.67 -109.38
C ASP A 522 -138.45 69.30 -109.06
N GLU A 523 -138.62 68.29 -109.91
CA GLU A 523 -138.00 66.98 -109.73
C GLU A 523 -136.46 67.05 -109.90
N VAL A 524 -135.96 67.79 -110.90
CA VAL A 524 -134.50 68.02 -111.08
C VAL A 524 -133.93 68.81 -109.90
N ARG A 525 -134.67 69.81 -109.39
CA ARG A 525 -134.27 70.60 -108.22
C ARG A 525 -134.17 69.72 -106.98
N ASN A 526 -135.16 68.86 -106.76
CA ASN A 526 -135.16 67.93 -105.64
C ASN A 526 -134.02 66.91 -105.76
N LEU A 527 -133.71 66.42 -106.96
CA LEU A 527 -132.59 65.52 -107.22
C LEU A 527 -131.23 66.20 -106.97
N ALA A 528 -131.08 67.45 -107.39
CA ALA A 528 -129.88 68.25 -107.16
C ALA A 528 -129.65 68.50 -105.65
N LYS A 529 -130.70 68.86 -104.90
CA LYS A 529 -130.64 68.99 -103.44
C LYS A 529 -130.27 67.67 -102.76
N LYS A 530 -130.87 66.55 -103.17
CA LYS A 530 -130.54 65.22 -102.65
C LYS A 530 -129.10 64.79 -102.95
N THR A 531 -128.55 65.22 -104.09
CA THR A 531 -127.15 65.01 -104.49
C THR A 531 -126.19 65.82 -103.62
N GLN A 532 -126.58 67.05 -103.27
CA GLN A 532 -125.82 67.94 -102.40
C GLN A 532 -125.78 67.44 -100.94
N ASP A 533 -126.92 67.02 -100.40
CA ASP A 533 -127.01 66.42 -99.07
C ASP A 533 -126.17 65.13 -98.99
N SER A 534 -126.17 64.34 -100.07
CA SER A 534 -125.36 63.11 -100.16
C SER A 534 -123.86 63.41 -100.23
N THR A 535 -123.42 64.40 -101.02
CA THR A 535 -122.00 64.80 -101.07
C THR A 535 -121.50 65.33 -99.73
N VAL A 536 -122.30 66.10 -98.99
CA VAL A 536 -121.95 66.53 -97.62
C VAL A 536 -121.77 65.34 -96.68
N SER A 537 -122.66 64.34 -96.77
CA SER A 537 -122.54 63.11 -95.96
C SER A 537 -121.28 62.31 -96.31
N ILE A 538 -120.93 62.20 -97.60
CA ILE A 538 -119.71 61.50 -98.04
C ILE A 538 -118.47 62.30 -97.63
N GLN A 539 -118.48 63.63 -97.75
CA GLN A 539 -117.37 64.49 -97.33
C GLN A 539 -117.06 64.33 -95.84
N LYS A 540 -118.10 64.20 -95.00
CA LYS A 540 -117.93 63.89 -93.56
C LYS A 540 -117.32 62.49 -93.35
N MET A 541 -117.72 61.49 -94.14
CA MET A 541 -117.11 60.15 -94.09
C MET A 541 -115.63 60.17 -94.51
N ILE A 542 -115.28 60.91 -95.56
CA ILE A 542 -113.90 61.05 -96.04
C ILE A 542 -113.03 61.81 -95.05
N ALA A 543 -113.54 62.88 -94.43
CA ALA A 543 -112.83 63.59 -93.35
C ALA A 543 -112.54 62.66 -92.14
N ASN A 544 -113.51 61.82 -91.77
CA ASN A 544 -113.29 60.80 -90.74
C ASN A 544 -112.27 59.75 -91.19
N LEU A 545 -112.24 59.37 -92.47
CA LEU A 545 -111.30 58.40 -93.02
C LEU A 545 -109.88 58.97 -93.05
N GLN A 546 -109.70 60.22 -93.47
CA GLN A 546 -108.41 60.94 -93.39
C GLN A 546 -107.90 61.02 -91.95
N SER A 547 -108.75 61.43 -91.00
CA SER A 547 -108.39 61.46 -89.58
C SER A 547 -108.09 60.07 -89.02
N GLY A 548 -108.79 59.04 -89.52
CA GLY A 548 -108.51 57.64 -89.21
C GLY A 548 -107.12 57.20 -89.69
N SER A 549 -106.80 57.48 -90.95
CA SER A 549 -105.49 57.17 -91.56
C SER A 549 -104.34 57.92 -90.88
N GLU A 550 -104.50 59.19 -90.53
CA GLU A 550 -103.47 59.94 -89.80
C GLU A 550 -103.15 59.34 -88.43
N ARG A 551 -104.19 58.94 -87.67
CA ARG A 551 -104.00 58.26 -86.39
C ARG A 551 -103.35 56.89 -86.57
N ALA A 552 -103.73 56.15 -87.61
CA ALA A 552 -103.13 54.85 -87.91
C ALA A 552 -101.64 54.99 -88.29
N ALA A 553 -101.27 55.98 -89.10
CA ALA A 553 -99.88 56.26 -89.46
C ALA A 553 -99.03 56.64 -88.24
N ALA A 554 -99.55 57.52 -87.36
CA ALA A 554 -98.88 57.88 -86.12
C ALA A 554 -98.67 56.65 -85.20
N SER A 555 -99.67 55.77 -85.10
CA SER A 555 -99.55 54.52 -84.33
C SER A 555 -98.53 53.54 -84.93
N MET A 556 -98.41 53.48 -86.26
CA MET A 556 -97.40 52.65 -86.92
C MET A 556 -95.99 53.18 -86.67
N GLN A 557 -95.80 54.49 -86.69
CA GLN A 557 -94.51 55.12 -86.39
C GLN A 557 -94.10 54.91 -84.92
N GLU A 558 -95.04 54.98 -83.98
CA GLU A 558 -94.79 54.60 -82.58
C GLU A 558 -94.41 53.12 -82.44
N THR A 559 -95.08 52.24 -83.19
CA THR A 559 -94.80 50.79 -83.20
C THR A 559 -93.39 50.50 -83.71
N LEU A 560 -92.94 51.19 -84.76
CA LEU A 560 -91.58 51.08 -85.29
C LEU A 560 -90.54 51.53 -84.25
N GLY A 561 -90.80 52.65 -83.56
CA GLY A 561 -89.93 53.14 -82.47
C GLY A 561 -89.81 52.12 -81.33
N LYS A 562 -90.93 51.53 -80.89
CA LYS A 562 -90.94 50.48 -79.85
C LYS A 562 -90.25 49.19 -80.30
N ALA A 563 -90.36 48.82 -81.57
CA ALA A 563 -89.66 47.65 -82.11
C ALA A 563 -88.13 47.87 -82.10
N GLN A 564 -87.65 49.05 -82.48
CA GLN A 564 -86.22 49.39 -82.44
C GLN A 564 -85.66 49.40 -81.00
N GLU A 565 -86.41 49.98 -80.05
CA GLU A 565 -86.05 49.95 -78.63
C GLU A 565 -86.03 48.50 -78.09
N GLY A 566 -87.03 47.70 -78.47
CA GLY A 566 -87.10 46.28 -78.17
C GLY A 566 -85.89 45.49 -78.68
N ALA A 567 -85.48 45.72 -79.93
CA ALA A 567 -84.30 45.08 -80.51
C ALA A 567 -83.03 45.42 -79.72
N SER A 568 -82.83 46.69 -79.36
CA SER A 568 -81.66 47.11 -78.58
C SER A 568 -81.60 46.46 -77.19
N ASN A 569 -82.75 46.33 -76.50
CA ASN A 569 -82.82 45.66 -75.21
C ASN A 569 -82.52 44.15 -75.31
N VAL A 570 -82.99 43.50 -76.38
CA VAL A 570 -82.76 42.07 -76.63
C VAL A 570 -81.30 41.79 -76.98
N VAL A 571 -80.64 42.65 -77.77
CA VAL A 571 -79.19 42.56 -78.04
C VAL A 571 -78.40 42.61 -76.74
N ARG A 572 -78.71 43.57 -75.86
CA ARG A 572 -78.06 43.69 -74.54
C ARG A 572 -78.29 42.45 -73.66
N ALA A 573 -79.46 41.82 -73.73
CA ALA A 573 -79.73 40.57 -73.02
C ALA A 573 -78.86 39.41 -73.57
N GLY A 574 -78.60 39.39 -74.88
CA GLY A 574 -77.67 38.44 -75.51
C GLY A 574 -76.22 38.60 -75.03
N GLU A 575 -75.74 39.85 -74.95
CA GLU A 575 -74.40 40.17 -74.41
C GLU A 575 -74.25 39.71 -72.95
N LEU A 576 -75.25 39.95 -72.11
CA LEU A 576 -75.25 39.50 -70.71
C LEU A 576 -75.24 37.97 -70.58
N LEU A 577 -75.93 37.24 -71.47
CA LEU A 577 -75.87 35.78 -71.50
C LEU A 577 -74.48 35.28 -71.92
N GLU A 578 -73.79 35.97 -72.82
CA GLU A 578 -72.42 35.63 -73.21
C GLU A 578 -71.43 35.83 -72.04
N GLU A 579 -71.54 36.93 -71.30
CA GLU A 579 -70.77 37.13 -70.06
C GLU A 579 -71.03 36.03 -69.02
N ILE A 580 -72.29 35.59 -68.87
CA ILE A 580 -72.65 34.47 -67.97
C ILE A 580 -72.00 33.17 -68.43
N ALA A 581 -71.99 32.88 -69.73
CA ALA A 581 -71.38 31.66 -70.27
C ALA A 581 -69.87 31.62 -69.98
N GLU A 582 -69.16 32.74 -70.20
CA GLU A 582 -67.73 32.85 -69.91
C GLU A 582 -67.42 32.71 -68.41
N GLY A 583 -68.25 33.33 -67.55
CA GLY A 583 -68.15 33.21 -66.11
C GLY A 583 -68.35 31.75 -65.63
N ILE A 584 -69.32 31.04 -66.21
CA ILE A 584 -69.60 29.64 -65.86
C ILE A 584 -68.48 28.70 -66.32
N ALA A 585 -67.90 28.93 -67.51
CA ALA A 585 -66.74 28.17 -67.99
C ALA A 585 -65.55 28.30 -67.01
N THR A 586 -65.28 29.52 -66.54
CA THR A 586 -64.25 29.78 -65.53
C THR A 586 -64.53 29.05 -64.20
N ILE A 587 -65.79 28.99 -63.76
CA ILE A 587 -66.19 28.23 -62.56
C ILE A 587 -65.95 26.74 -62.75
N SER A 588 -66.27 26.19 -63.92
CA SER A 588 -66.03 24.79 -64.25
C SER A 588 -64.55 24.42 -64.16
N ASP A 589 -63.67 25.25 -64.74
CA ASP A 589 -62.22 25.03 -64.68
C ASP A 589 -61.68 25.09 -63.25
N ARG A 590 -62.17 26.03 -62.43
CA ARG A 590 -61.79 26.09 -61.02
C ARG A 590 -62.25 24.87 -60.23
N ASN A 591 -63.43 24.32 -60.54
CA ASN A 591 -63.90 23.10 -59.89
C ASN A 591 -62.97 21.92 -60.23
N ILE A 592 -62.50 21.79 -61.47
CA ILE A 592 -61.51 20.74 -61.82
C ILE A 592 -60.23 20.87 -60.99
N GLN A 593 -59.71 22.10 -60.81
CA GLN A 593 -58.53 22.34 -59.99
C GLN A 593 -58.74 22.00 -58.50
N VAL A 594 -59.89 22.39 -57.94
CA VAL A 594 -60.23 22.07 -56.54
C VAL A 594 -60.38 20.55 -56.34
N ALA A 595 -60.96 19.83 -57.31
CA ALA A 595 -61.07 18.38 -57.24
C ALA A 595 -59.69 17.70 -57.24
N SER A 596 -58.78 18.14 -58.11
CA SER A 596 -57.39 17.64 -58.12
C SER A 596 -56.65 17.93 -56.81
N ALA A 597 -56.83 19.13 -56.24
CA ALA A 597 -56.23 19.47 -54.96
C ALA A 597 -56.80 18.62 -53.80
N ALA A 598 -58.10 18.30 -53.85
CA ALA A 598 -58.73 17.41 -52.87
C ALA A 598 -58.19 15.97 -52.98
N GLU A 599 -57.96 15.44 -54.18
CA GLU A 599 -57.32 14.13 -54.35
C GLU A 599 -55.90 14.11 -53.77
N GLU A 600 -55.10 15.14 -54.03
CA GLU A 600 -53.75 15.28 -53.46
C GLU A 600 -53.78 15.36 -51.93
N GLN A 601 -54.70 16.15 -51.36
CA GLN A 601 -54.90 16.20 -49.90
C GLN A 601 -55.31 14.85 -49.30
N SER A 602 -56.10 14.03 -50.03
CA SER A 602 -56.48 12.70 -49.57
C SER A 602 -55.26 11.77 -49.47
N LEU A 603 -54.35 11.82 -50.44
CA LEU A 603 -53.11 11.03 -50.42
C LEU A 603 -52.21 11.43 -49.23
N VAL A 604 -52.08 12.73 -48.99
CA VAL A 604 -51.31 13.26 -47.85
C VAL A 604 -51.95 12.84 -46.53
N ALA A 605 -53.28 12.88 -46.41
CA ALA A 605 -53.98 12.42 -45.21
C ALA A 605 -53.68 10.94 -44.89
N GLU A 606 -53.67 10.08 -45.91
CA GLU A 606 -53.39 8.65 -45.77
C GLU A 606 -51.92 8.35 -45.43
N GLU A 607 -51.00 9.16 -45.93
CA GLU A 607 -49.58 9.10 -45.54
C GLU A 607 -49.39 9.53 -44.08
N ILE A 608 -50.01 10.64 -43.65
CA ILE A 608 -49.94 11.07 -42.25
C ILE A 608 -50.54 10.00 -41.33
N HIS A 609 -51.66 9.38 -41.73
CA HIS A 609 -52.28 8.30 -40.95
C HIS A 609 -51.32 7.12 -40.74
N ARG A 610 -50.58 6.70 -41.77
CA ARG A 610 -49.53 5.67 -41.65
C ARG A 610 -48.40 6.09 -40.71
N ASN A 611 -47.91 7.33 -40.82
CA ASN A 611 -46.86 7.85 -39.94
C ASN A 611 -47.30 7.89 -38.47
N VAL A 612 -48.58 8.18 -38.21
CA VAL A 612 -49.16 8.19 -36.86
C VAL A 612 -49.19 6.78 -36.25
N ASP A 613 -49.47 5.74 -37.05
CA ASP A 613 -49.45 4.34 -36.60
C ASP A 613 -48.02 3.86 -36.25
N ASP A 614 -47.04 4.24 -37.08
CA ASP A 614 -45.62 3.99 -36.81
C ASP A 614 -45.14 4.68 -35.51
N ILE A 615 -45.56 5.93 -35.29
CA ILE A 615 -45.29 6.65 -34.03
C ILE A 615 -45.89 5.91 -32.84
N ASN A 616 -47.11 5.39 -32.95
CA ASN A 616 -47.75 4.64 -31.86
C ASN A 616 -46.94 3.38 -31.51
N SER A 617 -46.49 2.64 -32.52
CA SER A 617 -45.62 1.46 -32.35
C SER A 617 -44.30 1.81 -31.63
N LEU A 618 -43.66 2.94 -32.01
CA LEU A 618 -42.46 3.43 -31.35
C LEU A 618 -42.72 3.84 -29.89
N VAL A 619 -43.84 4.49 -29.60
CA VAL A 619 -44.23 4.88 -28.24
C VAL A 619 -44.34 3.65 -27.32
N ILE A 620 -44.90 2.53 -27.82
CA ILE A 620 -44.96 1.27 -27.07
C ILE A 620 -43.55 0.75 -26.74
N GLN A 621 -42.64 0.76 -27.72
CA GLN A 621 -41.26 0.31 -27.52
C GLN A 621 -40.49 1.19 -26.52
N VAL A 622 -40.64 2.51 -26.62
CA VAL A 622 -40.00 3.46 -25.69
C VAL A 622 -40.51 3.27 -24.27
N SER A 623 -41.82 3.03 -24.09
CA SER A 623 -42.39 2.74 -22.77
C SER A 623 -41.80 1.46 -22.16
N ALA A 624 -41.71 0.38 -22.94
CA ALA A 624 -41.11 -0.86 -22.47
C ALA A 624 -39.63 -0.70 -22.09
N GLY A 625 -38.87 0.08 -22.88
CA GLY A 625 -37.46 0.40 -22.58
C GLY A 625 -37.30 1.25 -21.32
N ALA A 626 -38.18 2.22 -21.10
CA ALA A 626 -38.20 3.03 -19.88
C ALA A 626 -38.53 2.16 -18.64
N GLU A 627 -39.53 1.30 -18.71
CA GLU A 627 -39.88 0.35 -17.64
C GLU A 627 -38.68 -0.52 -17.26
N GLN A 628 -38.01 -1.11 -18.26
CA GLN A 628 -36.83 -1.96 -18.04
C GLN A 628 -35.66 -1.18 -17.42
N THR A 629 -35.46 0.07 -17.84
CA THR A 629 -34.43 0.96 -17.27
C THR A 629 -34.73 1.27 -15.81
N ALA A 630 -35.99 1.52 -15.45
CA ALA A 630 -36.40 1.77 -14.07
C ALA A 630 -36.20 0.53 -13.18
N VAL A 631 -36.49 -0.68 -13.68
CA VAL A 631 -36.23 -1.94 -12.96
C VAL A 631 -34.73 -2.15 -12.74
N THR A 632 -33.93 -2.01 -13.78
CA THR A 632 -32.47 -2.23 -13.72
C THR A 632 -31.79 -1.21 -12.80
N SER A 633 -32.25 0.04 -12.84
CA SER A 633 -31.75 1.11 -11.98
C SER A 633 -32.06 0.84 -10.50
N ARG A 634 -33.26 0.36 -10.17
CA ARG A 634 -33.58 -0.05 -8.78
C ARG A 634 -32.69 -1.18 -8.29
N GLU A 635 -32.38 -2.15 -9.15
CA GLU A 635 -31.47 -3.25 -8.79
C GLU A 635 -30.03 -2.77 -8.61
N LEU A 636 -29.54 -1.84 -9.45
CA LEU A 636 -28.23 -1.20 -9.26
C LEU A 636 -28.15 -0.44 -7.93
N ALA A 637 -29.18 0.33 -7.58
CA ALA A 637 -29.24 1.03 -6.29
C ALA A 637 -29.18 0.04 -5.11
N ARG A 638 -29.93 -1.07 -5.19
CA ARG A 638 -29.90 -2.14 -4.19
C ARG A 638 -28.52 -2.80 -4.06
N LEU A 639 -27.88 -3.10 -5.19
CA LEU A 639 -26.52 -3.68 -5.20
C LEU A 639 -25.49 -2.70 -4.63
N ALA A 640 -25.62 -1.41 -4.96
CA ALA A 640 -24.77 -0.37 -4.40
C ALA A 640 -24.96 -0.24 -2.88
N GLU A 641 -26.19 -0.25 -2.37
CA GLU A 641 -26.46 -0.25 -0.93
C GLU A 641 -25.84 -1.49 -0.24
N GLN A 642 -25.97 -2.68 -0.85
CA GLN A 642 -25.36 -3.89 -0.33
C GLN A 642 -23.82 -3.80 -0.32
N GLN A 643 -23.21 -3.24 -1.36
CA GLN A 643 -21.76 -3.03 -1.44
C GLN A 643 -21.29 -1.98 -0.43
N GLN A 644 -22.05 -0.89 -0.23
CA GLN A 644 -21.81 0.11 0.80
C GLN A 644 -21.84 -0.53 2.20
N GLY A 645 -22.79 -1.42 2.45
CA GLY A 645 -22.88 -2.18 3.69
C GLY A 645 -21.71 -3.16 3.90
N LEU A 646 -21.11 -3.69 2.84
CA LEU A 646 -19.90 -4.53 2.93
C LEU A 646 -18.65 -3.70 3.23
N VAL A 647 -18.49 -2.57 2.53
CA VAL A 647 -17.40 -1.60 2.73
C VAL A 647 -17.46 -1.00 4.14
N GLY A 648 -18.66 -0.66 4.62
CA GLY A 648 -18.88 -0.10 5.96
C GLY A 648 -18.55 -1.03 7.12
N ARG A 649 -18.28 -2.33 6.86
CA ARG A 649 -17.76 -3.26 7.90
C ARG A 649 -16.28 -3.03 8.20
N PHE A 650 -15.58 -2.29 7.34
CA PHE A 650 -14.18 -1.92 7.55
C PHE A 650 -14.11 -0.57 8.24
N LYS A 651 -13.27 -0.48 9.27
CA LYS A 651 -12.95 0.76 9.94
C LYS A 651 -11.72 1.36 9.26
N VAL A 652 -11.93 2.45 8.52
CA VAL A 652 -10.93 3.14 7.68
C VAL A 652 -10.49 4.50 8.24
N SER A 653 -11.19 4.99 9.27
CA SER A 653 -10.96 6.27 9.93
C SER A 653 -11.19 6.18 11.43
#